data_AF-A0A544C6Q5-F1
#
_entry.id   AF-A0A544C6Q5-F1
#
_cell.length_a   1.000
_cell.length_b   1.000
_cell.length_c   1.000
_cell.angle_alpha   90.00
_cell.angle_beta   90.00
_cell.angle_gamma   90.00
#
_symmetry.space_group_name_H-M   'P 1'
#
loop_
_entity.id
_entity.type
_entity.pdbx_description
1 polymer ?
#
loop_
_entity_poly.entity_id
_entity_poly.type
_entity_poly.pdbx_seq_one_letter_code
_entity_poly.pdbx_strand_id
1 'polypeptide(L)'
;MAKRSPFRAGRSLEALYENVEILTGQRGDGRYRAVTEKEVVTLNAKNAQSNVNQSSEPSSSLVQVPHAPHHVQAFGGFTAILVQWDTPQFRGFAYAEVWRANHNDFSQAVVVATTPANVFSDVVNAGSRFYYWVRFINTKNFAGPYHGVNGILGETSQNIGQVIDELAEQLKQSELIQLLQQEISAKAPQTLLEQLDSELAASGELIAQIQRQLKSATETFAAQVTQLHASSLARDEAQAALNEAKLLDVSTAFANADQALAERVNTVEAVAGNAKAAAQTNAQAIATINQDGSVAFKAMWGAKAQAGEISAGIGLIAKSDGTSQVAVSASQFFVYDPNKPGTLVPTFAIDNGAVVIPKAIIEKATIQILQAQTIVADEVKVGIEIASPVIHTGQLRGGDAGFGAGGPYNGYHTFIHSNGLLQTNNLQANNGYFRGNIEGTTINGGVIKGATIIASTFYQSVVLYTTFGDNVTTSLSYPSALGGGLVVTSESVRVTLPETSYYSDGATAPVDFFPAGDVSINTMNRARYRTIPDGVFNFTVRRPRVGGSGFLQIFVQAINLSGGVVAEARIVGTDTANAVGTTVNVAGVSFALTYYRGGSSGYAVEEAHIASRRSLLGSGWTYSASQSLRFRLRLTSLHDGAVIVNMSASINNSIDPR
;
A
#
# COMPACT_ATOMS: atom_id res chain seq x y z
N MET A 1 31.92 -13.51 -29.07
CA MET A 1 30.53 -13.93 -29.39
C MET A 1 30.41 -14.12 -30.89
N ALA A 2 30.15 -15.35 -31.34
CA ALA A 2 29.97 -15.64 -32.77
C ALA A 2 28.76 -14.89 -33.33
N LYS A 3 28.94 -14.14 -34.44
CA LYS A 3 27.83 -13.51 -35.18
C LYS A 3 26.88 -14.61 -35.66
N ARG A 4 25.75 -14.79 -34.97
CA ARG A 4 24.67 -15.65 -35.44
C ARG A 4 24.08 -15.01 -36.70
N SER A 5 24.03 -15.77 -37.79
CA SER A 5 23.31 -15.38 -39.01
C SER A 5 21.83 -15.15 -38.67
N PRO A 6 21.18 -14.09 -39.18
CA PRO A 6 19.76 -13.86 -38.97
C PRO A 6 18.87 -14.85 -39.74
N PHE A 7 19.45 -15.59 -40.70
CA PHE A 7 18.71 -16.56 -41.51
C PHE A 7 18.53 -17.90 -40.78
N ARG A 8 17.31 -18.45 -40.81
CA ARG A 8 17.02 -19.80 -40.30
C ARG A 8 17.30 -20.84 -41.38
N ALA A 9 18.06 -21.87 -41.03
CA ALA A 9 18.39 -23.00 -41.93
C ALA A 9 17.29 -24.09 -42.01
N GLY A 10 16.09 -23.85 -41.44
CA GLY A 10 14.98 -24.79 -41.45
C GLY A 10 14.25 -24.84 -42.80
N ARG A 11 13.64 -25.99 -43.12
CA ARG A 11 12.83 -26.20 -44.35
C ARG A 11 11.32 -26.08 -44.12
N SER A 12 10.90 -25.56 -42.96
CA SER A 12 9.46 -25.34 -42.69
C SER A 12 8.95 -24.11 -43.44
N LEU A 13 7.63 -24.03 -43.65
CA LEU A 13 6.99 -22.90 -44.32
C LEU A 13 7.25 -21.58 -43.58
N GLU A 14 7.30 -21.64 -42.25
CA GLU A 14 7.58 -20.51 -41.36
C GLU A 14 9.02 -20.03 -41.49
N ALA A 15 9.99 -20.94 -41.65
CA ALA A 15 11.38 -20.57 -41.89
C ALA A 15 11.55 -19.90 -43.26
N LEU A 16 10.77 -20.32 -44.26
CA LEU A 16 10.70 -19.69 -45.56
C LEU A 16 10.13 -18.27 -45.48
N TYR A 17 8.97 -18.09 -44.81
CA TYR A 17 8.39 -16.77 -44.61
C TYR A 17 9.34 -15.82 -43.87
N GLU A 18 9.92 -16.27 -42.76
CA GLU A 18 10.87 -15.48 -41.98
C GLU A 18 12.09 -15.04 -42.81
N ASN A 19 12.68 -15.95 -43.58
CA ASN A 19 13.81 -15.60 -44.43
C ASN A 19 13.42 -14.64 -45.56
N VAL A 20 12.22 -14.77 -46.13
CA VAL A 20 11.70 -13.85 -47.16
C VAL A 20 11.41 -12.46 -46.58
N GLU A 21 10.83 -12.37 -45.38
CA GLU A 21 10.60 -11.11 -44.68
C GLU A 21 11.91 -10.38 -44.35
N ILE A 22 12.96 -11.12 -43.98
CA ILE A 22 14.30 -10.56 -43.75
C ILE A 22 14.90 -10.05 -45.07
N LEU A 23 14.78 -10.83 -46.16
CA LEU A 23 15.29 -10.44 -47.48
C LEU A 23 14.51 -9.28 -48.11
N THR A 24 13.23 -9.12 -47.79
CA THR A 24 12.42 -7.98 -48.24
C THR A 24 12.52 -6.77 -47.31
N GLY A 25 13.18 -6.94 -46.16
CA GLY A 25 13.41 -5.87 -45.17
C GLY A 25 12.19 -5.53 -44.34
N GLN A 26 11.15 -6.37 -44.37
CA GLN A 26 9.95 -6.25 -43.55
C GLN A 26 10.19 -6.70 -42.10
N ARG A 27 11.30 -7.42 -41.86
CA ARG A 27 11.67 -7.98 -40.57
C ARG A 27 13.16 -7.80 -40.29
N GLY A 28 13.50 -7.39 -39.06
CA GLY A 28 14.86 -7.04 -38.66
C GLY A 28 15.19 -5.56 -38.86
N ASP A 29 16.47 -5.20 -38.74
CA ASP A 29 16.95 -3.81 -38.85
C ASP A 29 17.23 -3.35 -40.30
N GLY A 30 16.73 -4.10 -41.28
CA GLY A 30 16.83 -3.80 -42.71
C GLY A 30 18.22 -4.02 -43.33
N ARG A 31 19.26 -4.33 -42.54
CA ARG A 31 20.65 -4.49 -43.05
C ARG A 31 20.88 -5.77 -43.83
N TYR A 32 19.98 -6.73 -43.70
CA TYR A 32 20.03 -8.04 -44.37
C TYR A 32 19.04 -8.15 -45.54
N ARG A 33 18.46 -7.02 -45.96
CA ARG A 33 17.60 -6.94 -47.14
C ARG A 33 18.38 -7.26 -48.40
N ALA A 34 17.79 -8.03 -49.30
CA ALA A 34 18.31 -8.23 -50.65
C ALA A 34 18.35 -6.89 -51.40
N VAL A 35 19.44 -6.65 -52.12
CA VAL A 35 19.61 -5.48 -52.97
C VAL A 35 19.15 -5.85 -54.37
N THR A 36 18.30 -5.02 -54.99
CA THR A 36 17.88 -5.26 -56.39
C THR A 36 18.94 -4.79 -57.38
N GLU A 37 18.97 -5.35 -58.59
CA GLU A 37 19.91 -4.93 -59.64
C GLU A 37 19.83 -3.41 -59.92
N LYS A 38 18.63 -2.83 -59.83
CA LYS A 38 18.39 -1.38 -59.91
C LYS A 38 19.07 -0.60 -58.77
N GLU A 39 19.07 -1.13 -57.55
CA GLU A 39 19.75 -0.52 -56.39
C GLU A 39 21.27 -0.66 -56.48
N VAL A 40 21.78 -1.78 -57.00
CA VAL A 40 23.21 -1.98 -57.29
C VAL A 40 23.70 -1.01 -58.38
N VAL A 41 22.92 -0.78 -59.43
CA VAL A 41 23.25 0.20 -60.48
C VAL A 41 23.27 1.63 -59.91
N THR A 42 22.38 1.95 -58.97
CA THR A 42 22.35 3.26 -58.29
C THR A 42 23.53 3.43 -57.32
N LEU A 43 23.98 2.35 -56.65
CA LEU A 43 25.18 2.32 -55.82
C LEU A 43 26.46 2.42 -56.66
N ASN A 44 26.52 1.77 -57.82
CA ASN A 44 27.63 1.88 -58.77
C ASN A 44 27.69 3.28 -59.42
N ALA A 45 26.54 3.90 -59.70
CA ALA A 45 26.48 5.29 -60.19
C ALA A 45 26.95 6.31 -59.13
N LYS A 46 26.73 6.04 -57.83
CA LYS A 46 27.23 6.87 -56.72
C LYS A 46 28.71 6.62 -56.38
N ASN A 47 29.20 5.38 -56.54
CA ASN A 47 30.62 5.06 -56.39
C ASN A 47 31.48 5.48 -57.60
N ALA A 48 30.87 5.70 -58.77
CA ALA A 48 31.55 6.19 -59.98
C ALA A 48 31.87 7.70 -59.97
N GLN A 49 31.45 8.47 -58.96
CA GLN A 49 31.90 9.86 -58.74
C GLN A 49 33.05 9.98 -57.72
N SER A 50 33.58 8.87 -57.21
CA SER A 50 34.73 8.86 -56.30
C SER A 50 35.59 7.62 -56.51
N ASN A 51 36.08 7.45 -57.73
CA ASN A 51 37.43 6.95 -58.03
C ASN A 51 37.61 6.85 -59.55
N VAL A 52 38.21 7.91 -60.08
CA VAL A 52 38.94 7.92 -61.34
C VAL A 52 40.19 7.06 -61.14
N ASN A 53 40.56 6.27 -62.15
CA ASN A 53 41.75 5.41 -62.26
C ASN A 53 41.66 4.03 -61.60
N GLN A 54 41.16 3.05 -62.34
CA GLN A 54 42.07 2.06 -62.95
C GLN A 54 41.37 1.33 -64.10
N SER A 55 41.89 1.62 -65.29
CA SER A 55 41.70 0.90 -66.53
C SER A 55 42.16 -0.56 -66.41
N SER A 56 41.34 -1.48 -66.90
CA SER A 56 41.82 -2.69 -67.56
C SER A 56 40.82 -3.04 -68.65
N GLU A 57 41.24 -2.78 -69.87
CA GLU A 57 40.61 -3.06 -71.15
C GLU A 57 40.07 -4.50 -71.29
N PRO A 58 39.05 -4.69 -72.14
CA PRO A 58 38.33 -5.94 -72.28
C PRO A 58 39.19 -6.96 -73.03
N SER A 59 39.59 -8.05 -72.36
CA SER A 59 40.01 -9.23 -73.10
C SER A 59 38.78 -9.80 -73.78
N SER A 60 38.63 -9.53 -75.09
CA SER A 60 37.72 -10.25 -75.98
C SER A 60 38.17 -11.71 -76.09
N SER A 61 37.97 -12.46 -75.01
CA SER A 61 38.06 -13.92 -75.04
C SER A 61 37.01 -14.35 -76.04
N LEU A 62 37.46 -14.87 -77.20
CA LEU A 62 36.60 -15.44 -78.23
C LEU A 62 35.68 -16.48 -77.57
N VAL A 63 34.44 -16.07 -77.27
CA VAL A 63 33.41 -16.95 -76.71
C VAL A 63 32.85 -17.75 -77.88
N GLN A 64 32.99 -19.07 -77.79
CA GLN A 64 32.52 -19.99 -78.81
C GLN A 64 31.05 -20.34 -78.57
N VAL A 65 30.33 -20.67 -79.65
CA VAL A 65 28.99 -21.26 -79.53
C VAL A 65 29.14 -22.65 -78.90
N PRO A 66 28.40 -22.97 -77.82
CA PRO A 66 28.53 -24.26 -77.16
C PRO A 66 28.18 -25.43 -78.09
N HIS A 67 28.97 -26.50 -78.02
CA HIS A 67 28.59 -27.79 -78.61
C HIS A 67 27.62 -28.55 -77.67
N ALA A 68 27.01 -29.64 -78.17
CA ALA A 68 26.19 -30.52 -77.36
C ALA A 68 27.04 -31.22 -76.28
N PRO A 69 26.53 -31.44 -75.04
CA PRO A 69 27.21 -32.27 -74.06
C PRO A 69 27.43 -33.71 -74.57
N HIS A 70 28.61 -34.27 -74.29
CA HIS A 70 28.95 -35.66 -74.64
C HIS A 70 28.85 -36.57 -73.40
N HIS A 71 28.63 -37.87 -73.66
CA HIS A 71 28.49 -38.93 -72.64
C HIS A 71 27.55 -38.60 -71.48
N VAL A 72 26.38 -38.02 -71.79
CA VAL A 72 25.36 -37.81 -70.77
C VAL A 72 24.82 -39.16 -70.30
N GLN A 73 24.96 -39.45 -69.01
CA GLN A 73 24.51 -40.67 -68.35
C GLN A 73 23.71 -40.34 -67.12
N ALA A 74 22.68 -41.14 -66.82
CA ALA A 74 21.90 -41.04 -65.60
C ALA A 74 22.00 -42.35 -64.80
N PHE A 75 22.33 -42.23 -63.52
CA PHE A 75 22.46 -43.34 -62.58
C PHE A 75 21.46 -43.18 -61.44
N GLY A 76 20.57 -44.15 -61.26
CA GLY A 76 19.65 -44.14 -60.12
C GLY A 76 20.27 -44.73 -58.86
N GLY A 77 20.22 -43.98 -57.77
CA GLY A 77 20.37 -44.49 -56.41
C GLY A 77 19.02 -44.85 -55.77
N PHE A 78 18.96 -44.85 -54.43
CA PHE A 78 17.70 -45.14 -53.71
C PHE A 78 16.70 -43.99 -53.76
N THR A 79 17.16 -42.74 -53.65
CA THR A 79 16.29 -41.53 -53.64
C THR A 79 16.93 -40.36 -54.42
N ALA A 80 17.82 -40.67 -55.35
CA ALA A 80 18.43 -39.66 -56.20
C ALA A 80 18.85 -40.26 -57.53
N ILE A 81 18.77 -39.48 -58.59
CA ILE A 81 19.32 -39.79 -59.91
C ILE A 81 20.49 -38.86 -60.17
N LEU A 82 21.67 -39.42 -60.37
CA LEU A 82 22.87 -38.67 -60.71
C LEU A 82 23.00 -38.61 -62.24
N VAL A 83 22.96 -37.40 -62.79
CA VAL A 83 23.15 -37.13 -64.22
C VAL A 83 24.53 -36.52 -64.40
N GLN A 84 25.39 -37.14 -65.19
CA GLN A 84 26.75 -36.67 -65.45
C GLN A 84 27.05 -36.59 -66.94
N TRP A 85 28.02 -35.76 -67.30
CA TRP A 85 28.48 -35.56 -68.68
C TRP A 85 29.96 -35.16 -68.70
N ASP A 86 30.54 -35.13 -69.91
CA ASP A 86 31.94 -34.74 -70.09
C ASP A 86 32.18 -33.25 -69.83
N THR A 87 33.40 -32.90 -69.40
CA THR A 87 33.78 -31.50 -69.21
C THR A 87 33.66 -30.71 -70.53
N PRO A 88 32.99 -29.54 -70.55
CA PRO A 88 32.81 -28.74 -71.76
C PRO A 88 34.14 -28.37 -72.43
N GLN A 89 34.30 -28.65 -73.74
CA GLN A 89 35.52 -28.37 -74.50
C GLN A 89 35.34 -27.20 -75.48
N PHE A 90 34.82 -26.08 -75.00
CA PHE A 90 34.72 -24.83 -75.76
C PHE A 90 35.04 -23.61 -74.88
N ARG A 91 35.49 -22.51 -75.50
CA ARG A 91 35.85 -21.29 -74.77
C ARG A 91 34.62 -20.49 -74.36
N GLY A 92 34.54 -20.13 -73.08
CA GLY A 92 33.48 -19.30 -72.52
C GLY A 92 32.27 -20.07 -72.01
N PHE A 93 32.43 -21.32 -71.56
CA PHE A 93 31.38 -22.03 -70.82
C PHE A 93 30.93 -21.24 -69.59
N ALA A 94 29.62 -21.11 -69.39
CA ALA A 94 29.04 -20.49 -68.20
C ALA A 94 28.43 -21.55 -67.28
N TYR A 95 27.49 -22.34 -67.78
CA TYR A 95 26.82 -23.41 -67.05
C TYR A 95 26.14 -24.38 -68.02
N ALA A 96 25.77 -25.55 -67.52
CA ALA A 96 24.89 -26.51 -68.17
C ALA A 96 23.47 -26.35 -67.64
N GLU A 97 22.47 -26.42 -68.51
CA GLU A 97 21.07 -26.56 -68.12
C GLU A 97 20.67 -28.03 -68.15
N VAL A 98 20.05 -28.50 -67.08
CA VAL A 98 19.49 -29.84 -66.96
C VAL A 98 17.97 -29.74 -66.96
N TRP A 99 17.37 -30.45 -67.91
CA TRP A 99 15.94 -30.51 -68.15
C TRP A 99 15.41 -31.90 -67.80
N ARG A 100 14.20 -32.01 -67.25
CA ARG A 100 13.59 -33.26 -66.80
C ARG A 100 12.14 -33.38 -67.27
N ALA A 101 11.73 -34.59 -67.66
CA ALA A 101 10.33 -34.95 -67.93
C ALA A 101 9.99 -36.35 -67.39
N ASN A 102 8.69 -36.61 -67.16
CA ASN A 102 8.19 -37.95 -66.77
C ASN A 102 8.23 -38.95 -67.94
N HIS A 103 8.07 -38.45 -69.16
CA HIS A 103 8.07 -39.22 -70.39
C HIS A 103 9.22 -38.78 -71.29
N ASN A 104 9.63 -39.63 -72.23
CA ASN A 104 10.69 -39.32 -73.19
C ASN A 104 10.19 -38.38 -74.29
N ASP A 105 9.74 -37.19 -73.91
CA ASP A 105 9.21 -36.14 -74.76
C ASP A 105 9.73 -34.78 -74.26
N PHE A 106 10.57 -34.13 -75.07
CA PHE A 106 11.18 -32.86 -74.69
C PHE A 106 10.16 -31.72 -74.55
N SER A 107 8.99 -31.79 -75.20
CA SER A 107 7.96 -30.76 -75.07
C SER A 107 7.36 -30.67 -73.66
N GLN A 108 7.52 -31.74 -72.85
CA GLN A 108 7.11 -31.81 -71.46
C GLN A 108 8.26 -31.55 -70.49
N ALA A 109 9.47 -31.31 -71.01
CA ALA A 109 10.64 -31.12 -70.18
C ALA A 109 10.65 -29.73 -69.54
N VAL A 110 11.02 -29.68 -68.27
CA VAL A 110 11.21 -28.43 -67.52
C VAL A 110 12.65 -28.35 -67.02
N VAL A 111 13.21 -27.13 -66.95
CA VAL A 111 14.54 -26.92 -66.35
C VAL A 111 14.45 -27.25 -64.86
N VAL A 112 15.25 -28.22 -64.42
CA VAL A 112 15.35 -28.61 -62.99
C VAL A 112 16.61 -28.08 -62.32
N ALA A 113 17.64 -27.78 -63.10
CA ALA A 113 18.86 -27.16 -62.58
C ALA A 113 19.66 -26.42 -63.66
N THR A 114 20.44 -25.44 -63.22
CA THR A 114 21.59 -24.91 -63.95
C THR A 114 22.84 -25.11 -63.09
N THR A 115 23.91 -25.67 -63.65
CA THR A 115 25.12 -26.00 -62.88
C THR A 115 26.39 -25.71 -63.66
N PRO A 116 27.43 -25.10 -63.05
CA PRO A 116 28.74 -24.97 -63.67
C PRO A 116 29.56 -26.27 -63.58
N ALA A 117 29.08 -27.28 -62.85
CA ALA A 117 29.74 -28.59 -62.76
C ALA A 117 29.36 -29.49 -63.95
N ASN A 118 30.07 -30.60 -64.09
CA ASN A 118 29.79 -31.64 -65.09
C ASN A 118 28.89 -32.78 -64.57
N VAL A 119 28.26 -32.57 -63.42
CA VAL A 119 27.38 -33.52 -62.75
C VAL A 119 26.24 -32.77 -62.04
N PHE A 120 25.09 -33.42 -61.97
CA PHE A 120 23.90 -32.99 -61.26
C PHE A 120 23.29 -34.18 -60.52
N SER A 121 22.79 -33.95 -59.30
CA SER A 121 22.07 -34.96 -58.53
C SER A 121 20.63 -34.48 -58.33
N ASP A 122 19.69 -35.20 -58.94
CA ASP A 122 18.26 -34.97 -58.77
C ASP A 122 17.72 -35.84 -57.65
N VAL A 123 17.33 -35.23 -56.52
CA VAL A 123 16.76 -35.97 -55.39
C VAL A 123 15.28 -36.24 -55.67
N VAL A 124 14.94 -37.51 -55.85
CA VAL A 124 13.61 -37.98 -56.22
C VAL A 124 13.17 -39.14 -55.31
N ASN A 125 11.88 -39.46 -55.29
CA ASN A 125 11.41 -40.58 -54.48
C ASN A 125 11.94 -41.93 -55.00
N ALA A 126 12.09 -42.92 -54.13
CA ALA A 126 12.40 -44.29 -54.54
C ALA A 126 11.34 -44.82 -55.53
N GLY A 127 11.76 -45.63 -56.50
CA GLY A 127 10.91 -46.11 -57.60
C GLY A 127 10.53 -45.05 -58.66
N SER A 128 11.12 -43.85 -58.63
CA SER A 128 10.86 -42.82 -59.65
C SER A 128 11.62 -43.10 -60.95
N ARG A 129 10.99 -42.71 -62.06
CA ARG A 129 11.53 -42.84 -63.42
C ARG A 129 11.39 -41.51 -64.17
N PHE A 130 12.51 -40.94 -64.61
CA PHE A 130 12.55 -39.66 -65.31
C PHE A 130 13.50 -39.68 -66.51
N TYR A 131 13.24 -38.81 -67.48
CA TYR A 131 14.08 -38.57 -68.65
C TYR A 131 14.77 -37.20 -68.54
N TYR A 132 16.07 -37.14 -68.84
CA TYR A 132 16.88 -35.94 -68.70
C TYR A 132 17.49 -35.47 -70.02
N TRP A 133 17.56 -34.15 -70.21
CA TRP A 133 18.31 -33.50 -71.29
C TRP A 133 19.27 -32.46 -70.73
N VAL A 134 20.49 -32.45 -71.25
CA VAL A 134 21.50 -31.45 -70.87
C VAL A 134 21.90 -30.63 -72.10
N ARG A 135 22.07 -29.31 -71.93
CA ARG A 135 22.71 -28.42 -72.91
C ARG A 135 23.66 -27.44 -72.23
N PHE A 136 24.63 -26.91 -72.97
CA PHE A 136 25.58 -25.91 -72.47
C PHE A 136 25.19 -24.49 -72.85
N ILE A 137 25.43 -23.55 -71.96
CA ILE A 137 25.26 -22.11 -72.17
C ILE A 137 26.63 -21.43 -72.01
N ASN A 138 26.95 -20.46 -72.88
CA ASN A 138 28.18 -19.68 -72.76
C ASN A 138 27.99 -18.37 -71.97
N THR A 139 29.08 -17.68 -71.64
CA THR A 139 29.09 -16.41 -70.88
C THR A 139 28.43 -15.24 -71.60
N LYS A 140 28.08 -15.39 -72.89
CA LYS A 140 27.26 -14.43 -73.66
C LYS A 140 25.78 -14.87 -73.78
N ASN A 141 25.38 -15.88 -73.00
CA ASN A 141 24.03 -16.43 -72.95
C ASN A 141 23.54 -17.08 -74.27
N PHE A 142 24.46 -17.54 -75.13
CA PHE A 142 24.09 -18.38 -76.26
C PHE A 142 23.97 -19.84 -75.79
N ALA A 143 22.81 -20.44 -76.09
CA ALA A 143 22.54 -21.84 -75.81
C ALA A 143 23.05 -22.73 -76.95
N GLY A 144 23.78 -23.79 -76.59
CA GLY A 144 24.10 -24.90 -77.49
C GLY A 144 22.94 -25.88 -77.64
N PRO A 145 23.08 -26.84 -78.56
CA PRO A 145 22.13 -27.94 -78.70
C PRO A 145 22.11 -28.84 -77.44
N TYR A 146 21.00 -29.56 -77.25
CA TYR A 146 20.91 -30.63 -76.25
C TYR A 146 21.79 -31.83 -76.66
N HIS A 147 22.15 -32.66 -75.68
CA HIS A 147 22.95 -33.88 -75.91
C HIS A 147 22.33 -34.87 -76.90
N GLY A 148 21.00 -34.85 -77.08
CA GLY A 148 20.25 -35.72 -78.00
C GLY A 148 18.78 -35.32 -78.10
N VAL A 149 18.05 -35.90 -79.07
CA VAL A 149 16.60 -35.69 -79.24
C VAL A 149 15.82 -36.43 -78.15
N ASN A 150 16.24 -37.67 -77.85
CA ASN A 150 15.70 -38.46 -76.74
C ASN A 150 16.45 -38.15 -75.45
N GLY A 151 15.73 -38.12 -74.33
CA GLY A 151 16.31 -37.93 -73.01
C GLY A 151 16.97 -39.20 -72.50
N ILE A 152 17.96 -39.04 -71.61
CA ILE A 152 18.57 -40.17 -70.92
C ILE A 152 17.68 -40.61 -69.75
N LEU A 153 17.41 -41.91 -69.64
CA LEU A 153 16.57 -42.45 -68.57
C LEU A 153 17.37 -42.58 -67.28
N GLY A 154 16.84 -42.01 -66.19
CA GLY A 154 17.25 -42.32 -64.82
C GLY A 154 16.11 -42.96 -64.04
N GLU A 155 16.39 -44.08 -63.37
CA GLU A 155 15.42 -44.83 -62.59
C GLU A 155 16.01 -45.20 -61.23
N THR A 156 15.42 -44.72 -60.14
CA THR A 156 15.84 -45.08 -58.78
C THR A 156 15.42 -46.50 -58.44
N SER A 157 16.17 -47.15 -57.54
CA SER A 157 15.79 -48.48 -57.02
C SER A 157 14.39 -48.46 -56.37
N GLN A 158 13.68 -49.59 -56.43
CA GLN A 158 12.38 -49.76 -55.78
C GLN A 158 12.49 -49.49 -54.27
N ASN A 159 11.40 -48.98 -53.69
CA ASN A 159 11.34 -48.66 -52.28
C ASN A 159 11.45 -49.94 -51.45
N ILE A 160 12.58 -50.13 -50.74
CA ILE A 160 12.77 -51.25 -49.81
C ILE A 160 11.62 -51.32 -48.78
N GLY A 161 11.02 -50.18 -48.43
CA GLY A 161 9.83 -50.12 -47.58
C GLY A 161 8.62 -50.85 -48.18
N GLN A 162 8.36 -50.73 -49.48
CA GLN A 162 7.27 -51.48 -50.13
C GLN A 162 7.52 -52.98 -50.15
N VAL A 163 8.77 -53.41 -50.36
CA VAL A 163 9.14 -54.83 -50.30
C VAL A 163 8.99 -55.36 -48.87
N ILE A 164 9.36 -54.57 -47.86
CA ILE A 164 9.15 -54.90 -46.45
C ILE A 164 7.65 -54.94 -46.11
N ASP A 165 6.85 -54.03 -46.63
CA ASP A 165 5.39 -54.00 -46.41
C ASP A 165 4.71 -55.21 -47.05
N GLU A 166 5.12 -55.61 -48.27
CA GLU A 166 4.64 -56.84 -48.91
C GLU A 166 5.04 -58.10 -48.14
N LEU A 167 6.30 -58.18 -47.66
CA LEU A 167 6.77 -59.27 -46.79
C LEU A 167 6.04 -59.29 -45.44
N ALA A 168 5.76 -58.12 -44.86
CA ALA A 168 5.01 -57.99 -43.61
C ALA A 168 3.56 -58.44 -43.80
N GLU A 169 2.94 -58.12 -44.93
CA GLU A 169 1.58 -58.53 -45.24
C GLU A 169 1.48 -60.04 -45.50
N GLN A 170 2.47 -60.62 -46.20
CA GLN A 170 2.61 -62.07 -46.33
C GLN A 170 2.84 -62.77 -44.99
N LEU A 171 3.65 -62.18 -44.10
CA LEU A 171 3.87 -62.72 -42.75
C LEU A 171 2.59 -62.67 -41.91
N LYS A 172 1.77 -61.61 -42.00
CA LYS A 172 0.48 -61.54 -41.28
C LYS A 172 -0.51 -62.63 -41.71
N GLN A 173 -0.45 -63.07 -42.96
CA GLN A 173 -1.30 -64.16 -43.47
C GLN A 173 -0.77 -65.55 -43.14
N SER A 174 0.39 -65.67 -42.49
CA SER A 174 0.96 -66.95 -42.05
C SER A 174 0.12 -67.59 -40.94
N GLU A 175 -0.15 -68.89 -41.09
CA GLU A 175 -0.85 -69.72 -40.10
C GLU A 175 -0.17 -69.70 -38.71
N LEU A 176 1.16 -69.58 -38.66
CA LEU A 176 1.92 -69.43 -37.42
C LEU A 176 1.65 -68.09 -36.71
N ILE A 177 1.56 -66.99 -37.47
CA ILE A 177 1.27 -65.66 -36.93
C ILE A 177 -0.17 -65.56 -36.45
N GLN A 178 -1.11 -66.21 -37.15
CA GLN A 178 -2.49 -66.33 -36.69
C GLN A 178 -2.61 -67.15 -35.40
N LEU A 179 -1.90 -68.27 -35.27
CA LEU A 179 -1.86 -69.06 -34.04
C LEU A 179 -1.26 -68.29 -32.87
N LEU A 180 -0.17 -67.55 -33.09
CA LEU A 180 0.42 -66.69 -32.05
C LEU A 180 -0.52 -65.54 -31.65
N GLN A 181 -1.23 -64.92 -32.59
CA GLN A 181 -2.25 -63.91 -32.28
C GLN A 181 -3.42 -64.48 -31.48
N GLN A 182 -3.83 -65.71 -31.79
CA GLN A 182 -4.89 -66.41 -31.07
C GLN A 182 -4.45 -66.78 -29.64
N GLU A 183 -3.20 -67.21 -29.45
CA GLU A 183 -2.63 -67.51 -28.13
C GLU A 183 -2.41 -66.23 -27.30
N ILE A 184 -1.97 -65.13 -27.91
CA ILE A 184 -1.86 -63.81 -27.27
C ILE A 184 -3.24 -63.30 -26.85
N SER A 185 -4.26 -63.44 -27.71
CA SER A 185 -5.64 -63.01 -27.39
C SER A 185 -6.28 -63.88 -26.29
N ALA A 186 -5.88 -65.15 -26.17
CA ALA A 186 -6.35 -66.06 -25.13
C ALA A 186 -5.62 -65.90 -23.78
N LYS A 187 -4.38 -65.37 -23.78
CA LYS A 187 -3.56 -65.16 -22.58
C LYS A 187 -3.47 -63.69 -22.11
N ALA A 188 -3.82 -62.73 -22.95
CA ALA A 188 -4.06 -61.36 -22.52
C ALA A 188 -5.40 -61.32 -21.76
N PRO A 189 -5.46 -60.81 -20.52
CA PRO A 189 -6.75 -60.62 -19.86
C PRO A 189 -7.56 -59.63 -20.69
N GLN A 190 -8.66 -60.04 -21.32
CA GLN A 190 -9.56 -59.16 -22.09
C GLN A 190 -9.96 -57.91 -21.27
N THR A 191 -10.05 -58.07 -19.95
CA THR A 191 -10.30 -57.00 -18.99
C THR A 191 -9.26 -55.87 -19.02
N LEU A 192 -7.99 -56.15 -19.31
CA LEU A 192 -6.92 -55.14 -19.31
C LEU A 192 -6.96 -54.27 -20.58
N LEU A 193 -7.31 -54.87 -21.73
CA LEU A 193 -7.44 -54.14 -22.99
C LEU A 193 -8.68 -53.21 -22.97
N GLU A 194 -9.81 -53.68 -22.45
CA GLU A 194 -11.01 -52.85 -22.25
C GLU A 194 -10.76 -51.70 -21.25
N GLN A 195 -9.97 -51.94 -20.21
CA GLN A 195 -9.54 -50.89 -19.27
C GLN A 195 -8.67 -49.83 -19.95
N LEU A 196 -7.70 -50.23 -20.78
CA LEU A 196 -6.85 -49.31 -21.54
C LEU A 196 -7.64 -48.47 -22.55
N ASP A 197 -8.59 -49.07 -23.27
CA ASP A 197 -9.44 -48.34 -24.21
C ASP A 197 -10.37 -47.35 -23.47
N SER A 198 -10.90 -47.75 -22.31
CA SER A 198 -11.69 -46.85 -21.45
C SER A 198 -10.85 -45.68 -20.92
N GLU A 199 -9.61 -45.93 -20.49
CA GLU A 199 -8.69 -44.88 -20.03
C GLU A 199 -8.25 -43.95 -21.17
N LEU A 200 -8.05 -44.48 -22.37
CA LEU A 200 -7.71 -43.69 -23.56
C LEU A 200 -8.89 -42.79 -23.98
N ALA A 201 -10.11 -43.32 -23.96
CA ALA A 201 -11.33 -42.55 -24.22
C ALA A 201 -11.54 -41.45 -23.16
N ALA A 202 -11.35 -41.78 -21.88
CA ALA A 202 -11.43 -40.80 -20.79
C ALA A 202 -10.36 -39.71 -20.92
N SER A 203 -9.13 -40.08 -21.33
CA SER A 203 -8.04 -39.13 -21.59
C SER A 203 -8.35 -38.22 -22.78
N GLY A 204 -8.94 -38.75 -23.86
CA GLY A 204 -9.39 -37.98 -25.01
C GLY A 204 -10.45 -36.93 -24.64
N GLU A 205 -11.43 -37.32 -23.82
CA GLU A 205 -12.46 -36.40 -23.33
C GLU A 205 -11.86 -35.32 -22.41
N LEU A 206 -10.90 -35.68 -21.55
CA LEU A 206 -10.18 -34.72 -20.70
C LEU A 206 -9.39 -33.70 -21.55
N ILE A 207 -8.71 -34.15 -22.62
CA ILE A 207 -8.02 -33.25 -23.55
C ILE A 207 -9.01 -32.29 -24.22
N ALA A 208 -10.17 -32.77 -24.65
CA ALA A 208 -11.21 -31.94 -25.25
C ALA A 208 -11.78 -30.92 -24.24
N GLN A 209 -11.91 -31.29 -22.97
CA GLN A 209 -12.28 -30.36 -21.89
C GLN A 209 -11.21 -29.29 -21.66
N ILE A 210 -9.94 -29.68 -21.57
CA ILE A 210 -8.81 -28.74 -21.42
C ILE A 210 -8.76 -27.76 -22.59
N GLN A 211 -8.94 -28.24 -23.83
CA GLN A 211 -8.97 -27.39 -25.02
C GLN A 211 -10.13 -26.38 -24.99
N ARG A 212 -11.33 -26.80 -24.54
CA ARG A 212 -12.49 -25.90 -24.36
C ARG A 212 -12.22 -24.85 -23.29
N GLN A 213 -11.66 -25.24 -22.15
CA GLN A 213 -11.29 -24.33 -21.06
C GLN A 213 -10.23 -23.33 -21.51
N LEU A 214 -9.18 -23.78 -22.22
CA LEU A 214 -8.12 -22.91 -22.73
C LEU A 214 -8.64 -21.90 -23.75
N LYS A 215 -9.55 -22.32 -24.64
CA LYS A 215 -10.20 -21.44 -25.61
C LYS A 215 -11.02 -20.35 -24.90
N SER A 216 -11.87 -20.75 -23.95
CA SER A 216 -12.70 -19.81 -23.18
C SER A 216 -11.86 -18.82 -22.36
N ALA A 217 -10.77 -19.30 -21.74
CA ALA A 217 -9.84 -18.44 -21.01
C ALA A 217 -9.14 -17.42 -21.93
N THR A 218 -8.73 -17.84 -23.13
CA THR A 218 -8.09 -16.96 -24.12
C THR A 218 -9.05 -15.87 -24.61
N GLU A 219 -10.29 -16.23 -24.92
CA GLU A 219 -11.33 -15.26 -25.34
C GLU A 219 -11.66 -14.27 -24.21
N THR A 220 -11.75 -14.75 -22.97
CA THR A 220 -11.99 -13.89 -21.79
C THR A 220 -10.82 -12.93 -21.56
N PHE A 221 -9.59 -13.41 -21.66
CA PHE A 221 -8.40 -12.58 -21.52
C PHE A 221 -8.32 -11.51 -22.61
N ALA A 222 -8.61 -11.86 -23.86
CA ALA A 222 -8.65 -10.90 -24.96
C ALA A 222 -9.70 -9.79 -24.70
N ALA A 223 -10.89 -10.15 -24.24
CA ALA A 223 -11.93 -9.17 -23.88
C ALA A 223 -11.50 -8.24 -22.74
N GLN A 224 -10.85 -8.79 -21.70
CA GLN A 224 -10.31 -8.00 -20.59
C GLN A 224 -9.23 -7.02 -21.04
N VAL A 225 -8.32 -7.44 -21.92
CA VAL A 225 -7.28 -6.57 -22.49
C VAL A 225 -7.90 -5.42 -23.30
N THR A 226 -8.91 -5.70 -24.13
CA THR A 226 -9.62 -4.67 -24.89
C THR A 226 -10.32 -3.66 -23.96
N GLN A 227 -10.98 -4.14 -22.91
CA GLN A 227 -11.65 -3.27 -21.93
C GLN A 227 -10.65 -2.41 -21.16
N LEU A 228 -9.51 -2.98 -20.75
CA LEU A 228 -8.42 -2.24 -20.11
C LEU A 228 -7.89 -1.14 -21.02
N HIS A 229 -7.66 -1.43 -22.30
CA HIS A 229 -7.18 -0.45 -23.26
C HIS A 229 -8.17 0.70 -23.49
N ALA A 230 -9.46 0.40 -23.62
CA ALA A 230 -10.51 1.42 -23.72
C ALA A 230 -10.56 2.30 -22.46
N SER A 231 -10.42 1.70 -21.27
CA SER A 231 -10.41 2.45 -20.01
C SER A 231 -9.17 3.35 -19.86
N SER A 232 -8.00 2.95 -20.39
CA SER A 232 -6.81 3.81 -20.39
C SER A 232 -6.98 5.02 -21.31
N LEU A 233 -7.50 4.82 -22.53
CA LEU A 233 -7.74 5.91 -23.47
C LEU A 233 -8.72 6.95 -22.91
N ALA A 234 -9.82 6.50 -22.29
CA ALA A 234 -10.79 7.39 -21.67
C ALA A 234 -10.19 8.20 -20.49
N ARG A 235 -9.26 7.61 -19.73
CA ARG A 235 -8.53 8.35 -18.68
C ARG A 235 -7.59 9.40 -19.24
N ASP A 236 -6.88 9.07 -20.32
CA ASP A 236 -5.95 10.00 -20.98
C ASP A 236 -6.70 11.19 -21.60
N GLU A 237 -7.85 10.96 -22.23
CA GLU A 237 -8.73 12.00 -22.77
C GLU A 237 -9.28 12.90 -21.65
N ALA A 238 -9.74 12.33 -20.54
CA ALA A 238 -10.21 13.10 -19.39
C ALA A 238 -9.10 13.96 -18.76
N GLN A 239 -7.87 13.42 -18.69
CA GLN A 239 -6.72 14.16 -18.18
C GLN A 239 -6.31 15.30 -19.12
N ALA A 240 -6.39 15.09 -20.44
CA ALA A 240 -6.14 16.14 -21.42
C ALA A 240 -7.16 17.29 -21.29
N ALA A 241 -8.46 16.98 -21.18
CA ALA A 241 -9.51 17.97 -20.98
C ALA A 241 -9.33 18.75 -19.67
N LEU A 242 -8.93 18.08 -18.58
CA LEU A 242 -8.62 18.73 -17.31
C LEU A 242 -7.42 19.68 -17.42
N ASN A 243 -6.38 19.29 -18.16
CA ASN A 243 -5.21 20.12 -18.38
C ASN A 243 -5.54 21.37 -19.20
N GLU A 244 -6.40 21.23 -20.22
CA GLU A 244 -6.88 22.35 -21.03
C GLU A 244 -7.70 23.36 -20.20
N ALA A 245 -8.60 22.87 -19.35
CA ALA A 245 -9.35 23.72 -18.43
C ALA A 245 -8.43 24.49 -17.45
N LYS A 246 -7.44 23.82 -16.87
CA LYS A 246 -6.45 24.47 -15.98
C LYS A 246 -5.61 25.51 -16.71
N LEU A 247 -5.25 25.28 -17.96
CA LEU A 247 -4.54 26.26 -18.80
C LEU A 247 -5.40 27.49 -19.06
N LEU A 248 -6.70 27.32 -19.29
CA LEU A 248 -7.64 28.42 -19.48
C LEU A 248 -7.81 29.26 -18.20
N ASP A 249 -7.91 28.61 -17.04
CA ASP A 249 -7.99 29.29 -15.74
C ASP A 249 -6.73 30.13 -15.47
N VAL A 250 -5.55 29.56 -15.72
CA VAL A 250 -4.27 30.27 -15.58
C VAL A 250 -4.19 31.46 -16.54
N SER A 251 -4.59 31.27 -17.80
CA SER A 251 -4.65 32.34 -18.81
C SER A 251 -5.58 33.49 -18.37
N THR A 252 -6.75 33.14 -17.84
CA THR A 252 -7.73 34.12 -17.32
C THR A 252 -7.19 34.85 -16.10
N ALA A 253 -6.51 34.15 -15.19
CA ALA A 253 -5.88 34.76 -14.03
C ALA A 253 -4.77 35.75 -14.43
N PHE A 254 -3.96 35.43 -15.44
CA PHE A 254 -2.97 36.36 -15.98
C PHE A 254 -3.61 37.57 -16.64
N ALA A 255 -4.65 37.39 -17.47
CA ALA A 255 -5.36 38.50 -18.09
C ALA A 255 -5.96 39.47 -17.05
N ASN A 256 -6.56 38.93 -15.97
CA ASN A 256 -7.09 39.74 -14.86
C ASN A 256 -5.98 40.47 -14.09
N ALA A 257 -4.84 39.82 -13.86
CA ALA A 257 -3.68 40.43 -13.21
C ALA A 257 -3.09 41.57 -14.06
N ASP A 258 -2.99 41.37 -15.37
CA ASP A 258 -2.52 42.39 -16.32
C ASP A 258 -3.49 43.59 -16.37
N GLN A 259 -4.80 43.35 -16.36
CA GLN A 259 -5.79 44.43 -16.26
C GLN A 259 -5.65 45.22 -14.96
N ALA A 260 -5.55 44.54 -13.81
CA ALA A 260 -5.36 45.19 -12.52
C ALA A 260 -4.02 45.96 -12.44
N LEU A 261 -2.97 45.43 -13.06
CA LEU A 261 -1.69 46.13 -13.18
C LEU A 261 -1.83 47.38 -14.06
N ALA A 262 -2.52 47.30 -15.19
CA ALA A 262 -2.79 48.44 -16.06
C ALA A 262 -3.58 49.54 -15.33
N GLU A 263 -4.59 49.18 -14.55
CA GLU A 263 -5.36 50.13 -13.71
C GLU A 263 -4.49 50.80 -12.65
N ARG A 264 -3.60 50.04 -12.00
CA ARG A 264 -2.62 50.60 -11.04
C ARG A 264 -1.64 51.54 -11.72
N VAL A 265 -1.15 51.20 -12.91
CA VAL A 265 -0.25 52.06 -13.70
C VAL A 265 -0.95 53.37 -14.05
N ASN A 266 -2.18 53.31 -14.55
CA ASN A 266 -2.98 54.51 -14.86
C ASN A 266 -3.18 55.38 -13.61
N THR A 267 -3.44 54.76 -12.45
CA THR A 267 -3.60 55.48 -11.18
C THR A 267 -2.29 56.14 -10.74
N VAL A 268 -1.16 55.43 -10.84
CA VAL A 268 0.16 55.98 -10.51
C VAL A 268 0.53 57.13 -11.45
N GLU A 269 0.24 57.00 -12.75
CA GLU A 269 0.48 58.07 -13.73
C GLU A 269 -0.37 59.31 -13.41
N ALA A 270 -1.65 59.14 -13.05
CA ALA A 270 -2.52 60.23 -12.62
C ALA A 270 -2.01 60.89 -11.32
N VAL A 271 -1.62 60.10 -10.32
CA VAL A 271 -1.06 60.61 -9.06
C VAL A 271 0.26 61.34 -9.30
N ALA A 272 1.12 60.82 -10.17
CA ALA A 272 2.38 61.47 -10.54
C ALA A 272 2.14 62.79 -11.29
N GLY A 273 1.15 62.84 -12.19
CA GLY A 273 0.71 64.05 -12.86
C GLY A 273 0.22 65.11 -11.86
N ASN A 274 -0.62 64.71 -10.91
CA ASN A 274 -1.10 65.59 -9.84
C ASN A 274 0.03 66.08 -8.93
N ALA A 275 0.96 65.20 -8.54
CA ALA A 275 2.11 65.56 -7.73
C ALA A 275 3.02 66.57 -8.45
N LYS A 276 3.24 66.39 -9.76
CA LYS A 276 3.99 67.33 -10.60
C LYS A 276 3.30 68.70 -10.64
N ALA A 277 1.97 68.74 -10.83
CA ALA A 277 1.21 69.99 -10.83
C ALA A 277 1.25 70.69 -9.46
N ALA A 278 1.11 69.94 -8.37
CA ALA A 278 1.24 70.45 -7.00
C ALA A 278 2.66 70.99 -6.74
N ALA A 279 3.71 70.30 -7.20
CA ALA A 279 5.08 70.76 -7.07
C ALA A 279 5.35 72.05 -7.85
N GLN A 280 4.79 72.20 -9.06
CA GLN A 280 4.84 73.45 -9.83
C GLN A 280 4.14 74.59 -9.11
N THR A 281 2.97 74.32 -8.53
CA THR A 281 2.21 75.29 -7.72
C THR A 281 3.00 75.71 -6.48
N ASN A 282 3.59 74.76 -5.75
CA ASN A 282 4.43 75.03 -4.59
C ASN A 282 5.68 75.85 -4.98
N ALA A 283 6.31 75.56 -6.12
CA ALA A 283 7.44 76.33 -6.60
C ALA A 283 7.07 77.79 -6.89
N GLN A 284 5.88 78.04 -7.46
CA GLN A 284 5.33 79.39 -7.64
C GLN A 284 5.03 80.07 -6.29
N ALA A 285 4.38 79.35 -5.36
CA ALA A 285 4.07 79.88 -4.02
C ALA A 285 5.32 80.22 -3.21
N ILE A 286 6.38 79.40 -3.29
CA ILE A 286 7.68 79.67 -2.66
C ILE A 286 8.32 80.93 -3.27
N ALA A 287 8.23 81.12 -4.59
CA ALA A 287 8.72 82.34 -5.24
C ALA A 287 7.99 83.59 -4.72
N THR A 288 6.66 83.51 -4.55
CA THR A 288 5.84 84.58 -3.96
C THR A 288 6.17 84.82 -2.48
N ILE A 289 6.31 83.77 -1.66
CA ILE A 289 6.69 83.88 -0.23
C ILE A 289 8.07 84.50 -0.06
N ASN A 290 9.04 84.18 -0.92
CA ASN A 290 10.34 84.84 -0.87
C ASN A 290 10.23 86.35 -1.13
N GLN A 291 9.31 86.75 -2.01
CA GLN A 291 9.03 88.15 -2.30
C GLN A 291 8.30 88.86 -1.14
N ASP A 292 7.28 88.22 -0.56
CA ASP A 292 6.43 88.79 0.49
C ASP A 292 7.06 88.70 1.90
N GLY A 293 7.74 87.60 2.22
CA GLY A 293 8.45 87.38 3.48
C GLY A 293 9.61 88.36 3.69
N SER A 294 10.27 88.78 2.61
CA SER A 294 11.28 89.85 2.63
C SER A 294 10.71 91.21 3.07
N VAL A 295 9.40 91.42 2.84
CA VAL A 295 8.66 92.64 3.18
C VAL A 295 8.04 92.53 4.58
N ALA A 296 7.48 91.36 4.94
CA ALA A 296 6.87 91.09 6.24
C ALA A 296 7.88 90.95 7.41
N PHE A 297 9.07 90.40 7.15
CA PHE A 297 10.13 90.28 8.17
C PHE A 297 10.59 91.64 8.70
N LYS A 298 10.53 92.70 7.88
CA LYS A 298 10.86 94.08 8.28
C LYS A 298 9.82 94.72 9.20
N ALA A 299 8.63 94.13 9.36
CA ALA A 299 7.53 94.69 10.15
C ALA A 299 7.33 94.05 11.55
N MET A 300 8.04 92.97 11.91
CA MET A 300 7.68 92.08 13.02
C MET A 300 8.31 92.36 14.41
N TRP A 301 8.94 93.52 14.65
CA TRP A 301 9.54 93.83 15.96
C TRP A 301 8.71 94.84 16.76
N GLY A 302 7.57 94.37 17.30
CA GLY A 302 6.70 95.15 18.19
C GLY A 302 6.99 94.86 19.66
N ALA A 303 7.69 95.79 20.33
CA ALA A 303 8.03 95.85 21.76
C ALA A 303 9.02 94.78 22.29
N LYS A 304 10.28 95.22 22.45
CA LYS A 304 11.32 94.51 23.20
C LYS A 304 11.47 95.16 24.58
N ALA A 305 11.45 94.36 25.63
CA ALA A 305 12.07 94.75 26.90
C ALA A 305 13.52 94.28 26.84
N GLN A 306 14.47 95.21 26.91
CA GLN A 306 15.89 94.90 26.84
C GLN A 306 16.58 95.38 28.12
N ALA A 307 17.28 94.46 28.78
CA ALA A 307 18.11 94.73 29.95
C ALA A 307 19.49 94.11 29.72
N GLY A 308 20.47 94.95 29.36
CA GLY A 308 21.79 94.49 28.92
C GLY A 308 21.73 93.72 27.59
N GLU A 309 22.40 92.57 27.53
CA GLU A 309 22.38 91.66 26.36
C GLU A 309 21.15 90.75 26.30
N ILE A 310 20.31 90.73 27.34
CA ILE A 310 19.11 89.90 27.40
C ILE A 310 17.93 90.67 26.81
N SER A 311 17.32 90.11 25.75
CA SER A 311 16.12 90.64 25.12
C SER A 311 14.97 89.66 25.36
N ALA A 312 13.90 90.15 25.97
CA ALA A 312 12.63 89.43 26.07
C ALA A 312 11.56 90.15 25.24
N GLY A 313 10.70 89.39 24.58
CA GLY A 313 9.71 89.95 23.67
C GLY A 313 8.61 88.95 23.33
N ILE A 314 7.45 89.48 22.95
CA ILE A 314 6.29 88.71 22.50
C ILE A 314 6.01 89.09 21.06
N GLY A 315 6.16 88.13 20.15
CA GLY A 315 5.74 88.26 18.76
C GLY A 315 4.30 87.76 18.60
N LEU A 316 3.45 88.56 17.96
CA LEU A 316 2.10 88.18 17.59
C LEU A 316 2.01 88.14 16.06
N ILE A 317 1.56 87.00 15.53
CA ILE A 317 1.28 86.82 14.11
C ILE A 317 -0.21 86.58 13.99
N ALA A 318 -0.87 87.34 13.12
CA ALA A 318 -2.23 87.06 12.68
C ALA A 318 -2.26 87.23 11.16
N LYS A 319 -2.52 86.14 10.44
CA LYS A 319 -2.63 86.12 8.98
C LYS A 319 -4.10 86.05 8.58
N SER A 320 -4.42 86.53 7.38
CA SER A 320 -5.76 86.45 6.78
C SER A 320 -6.18 85.02 6.39
N ASP A 321 -5.25 84.06 6.43
CA ASP A 321 -5.50 82.62 6.19
C ASP A 321 -6.03 81.85 7.41
N GLY A 322 -6.27 82.55 8.53
CA GLY A 322 -6.73 81.96 9.79
C GLY A 322 -5.61 81.58 10.77
N THR A 323 -4.33 81.72 10.39
CA THR A 323 -3.21 81.42 11.27
C THR A 323 -2.97 82.56 12.25
N SER A 324 -3.18 82.29 13.55
CA SER A 324 -2.74 83.15 14.65
C SER A 324 -1.68 82.44 15.49
N GLN A 325 -0.53 83.09 15.73
CA GLN A 325 0.57 82.53 16.52
C GLN A 325 1.09 83.57 17.52
N VAL A 326 1.41 83.10 18.72
CA VAL A 326 2.10 83.88 19.76
C VAL A 326 3.45 83.24 20.01
N ALA A 327 4.53 83.99 19.80
CA ALA A 327 5.90 83.55 20.06
C ALA A 327 6.46 84.36 21.23
N VAL A 328 6.77 83.70 22.35
CA VAL A 328 7.32 84.35 23.55
C VAL A 328 8.81 84.00 23.65
N SER A 329 9.67 85.01 23.69
CA SER A 329 11.10 84.86 23.96
C SER A 329 11.37 85.33 25.39
N ALA A 330 11.62 84.38 26.30
CA ALA A 330 11.95 84.63 27.70
C ALA A 330 12.69 83.41 28.29
N SER A 331 13.57 83.63 29.28
CA SER A 331 14.27 82.54 30.01
C SER A 331 13.37 81.83 31.02
N GLN A 332 12.37 82.54 31.55
CA GLN A 332 11.30 81.99 32.39
C GLN A 332 9.97 82.63 31.97
N PHE A 333 8.91 81.82 31.94
CA PHE A 333 7.55 82.28 31.64
C PHE A 333 6.60 81.72 32.68
N PHE A 334 5.85 82.59 33.36
CA PHE A 334 4.94 82.22 34.43
C PHE A 334 3.55 82.79 34.17
N VAL A 335 2.53 81.95 34.24
CA VAL A 335 1.12 82.36 34.22
C VAL A 335 0.54 82.16 35.62
N TYR A 336 0.08 83.25 36.25
CA TYR A 336 -0.52 83.23 37.58
C TYR A 336 -2.02 83.53 37.49
N ASP A 337 -2.80 82.99 38.43
CA ASP A 337 -4.20 83.39 38.61
C ASP A 337 -4.26 84.75 39.33
N PRO A 338 -4.68 85.84 38.66
CA PRO A 338 -4.68 87.18 39.26
C PRO A 338 -5.70 87.33 40.40
N ASN A 339 -6.63 86.38 40.54
CA ASN A 339 -7.66 86.42 41.58
C ASN A 339 -7.22 85.75 42.90
N LYS A 340 -5.99 85.23 42.97
CA LYS A 340 -5.38 84.67 44.19
C LYS A 340 -4.05 85.35 44.54
N PRO A 341 -4.05 86.66 44.84
CA PRO A 341 -2.83 87.40 45.18
C PRO A 341 -2.17 86.79 46.44
N GLY A 342 -0.89 86.42 46.33
CA GLY A 342 -0.08 85.90 47.44
C GLY A 342 0.40 84.45 47.30
N THR A 343 -0.09 83.70 46.32
CA THR A 343 0.40 82.33 46.03
C THR A 343 1.30 82.36 44.79
N LEU A 344 2.62 82.31 44.96
CA LEU A 344 3.59 82.31 43.85
C LEU A 344 3.69 80.96 43.11
N VAL A 345 2.67 80.10 43.21
CA VAL A 345 2.64 78.84 42.45
C VAL A 345 2.04 79.14 41.08
N PRO A 346 2.83 79.09 40.00
CA PRO A 346 2.34 79.35 38.66
C PRO A 346 1.38 78.23 38.21
N THR A 347 0.29 78.61 37.53
CA THR A 347 -0.64 77.67 36.89
C THR A 347 0.00 77.02 35.66
N PHE A 348 0.95 77.71 35.04
CA PHE A 348 1.82 77.22 33.96
C PHE A 348 3.18 77.91 34.08
N ALA A 349 4.28 77.15 34.04
CA ALA A 349 5.63 77.70 34.07
C ALA A 349 6.57 77.04 33.08
N ILE A 350 7.48 77.84 32.52
CA ILE A 350 8.75 77.33 31.98
C ILE A 350 9.82 77.67 33.02
N ASP A 351 10.38 76.64 33.64
CA ASP A 351 11.46 76.76 34.62
C ASP A 351 12.59 75.79 34.27
N ASN A 352 13.82 76.32 34.21
CA ASN A 352 15.02 75.59 33.76
C ASN A 352 14.83 74.77 32.46
N GLY A 353 14.03 75.31 31.52
CA GLY A 353 13.76 74.68 30.22
C GLY A 353 12.70 73.57 30.25
N ALA A 354 12.12 73.25 31.40
CA ALA A 354 11.00 72.31 31.53
C ALA A 354 9.67 73.05 31.70
N VAL A 355 8.61 72.52 31.09
CA VAL A 355 7.24 72.99 31.33
C VAL A 355 6.71 72.31 32.59
N VAL A 356 6.34 73.11 33.60
CA VAL A 356 5.76 72.65 34.86
C VAL A 356 4.30 73.06 34.92
N ILE A 357 3.42 72.08 35.07
CA ILE A 357 1.98 72.28 35.26
C ILE A 357 1.55 71.51 36.51
N PRO A 358 1.28 72.20 37.64
CA PRO A 358 0.93 71.52 38.89
C PRO A 358 -0.39 70.73 38.82
N LYS A 359 -1.37 71.23 38.06
CA LYS A 359 -2.65 70.56 37.82
C LYS A 359 -3.19 70.94 36.44
N ALA A 360 -3.51 69.96 35.63
CA ALA A 360 -4.10 70.15 34.30
C ALA A 360 -5.35 69.29 34.14
N ILE A 361 -6.35 69.81 33.42
CA ILE A 361 -7.40 69.00 32.81
C ILE A 361 -7.09 69.03 31.31
N ILE A 362 -6.86 67.86 30.72
CA ILE A 362 -6.47 67.75 29.32
C ILE A 362 -7.49 66.84 28.63
N GLU A 363 -8.21 67.38 27.65
CA GLU A 363 -9.22 66.61 26.90
C GLU A 363 -8.58 65.51 26.03
N LYS A 364 -7.45 65.82 25.38
CA LYS A 364 -6.67 64.87 24.59
C LYS A 364 -5.19 65.20 24.64
N ALA A 365 -4.35 64.23 25.02
CA ALA A 365 -2.90 64.34 25.03
C ALA A 365 -2.26 63.19 24.25
N THR A 366 -1.24 63.48 23.45
CA THR A 366 -0.32 62.47 22.91
C THR A 366 1.01 62.65 23.60
N ILE A 367 1.40 61.68 24.43
CA ILE A 367 2.64 61.71 25.21
C ILE A 367 3.56 60.63 24.67
N GLN A 368 4.75 61.01 24.19
CA GLN A 368 5.71 60.05 23.65
C GLN A 368 6.32 59.16 24.75
N ILE A 369 6.65 59.76 25.90
CA ILE A 369 7.19 59.07 27.07
C ILE A 369 6.51 59.63 28.31
N LEU A 370 5.80 58.78 29.06
CA LEU A 370 5.17 59.12 30.34
C LEU A 370 5.96 58.46 31.48
N GLN A 371 6.64 59.25 32.29
CA GLN A 371 7.22 58.81 33.55
C GLN A 371 6.31 59.27 34.69
N ALA A 372 5.57 58.33 35.28
CA ALA A 372 4.62 58.62 36.35
C ALA A 372 4.81 57.63 37.52
N GLN A 373 4.61 58.10 38.75
CA GLN A 373 4.57 57.23 39.93
C GLN A 373 3.27 56.42 39.99
N THR A 374 2.17 57.01 39.56
CA THR A 374 0.85 56.36 39.55
C THR A 374 0.06 56.83 38.34
N ILE A 375 -0.54 55.89 37.63
CA ILE A 375 -1.48 56.13 36.53
C ILE A 375 -2.83 55.59 36.99
N VAL A 376 -3.82 56.47 37.10
CA VAL A 376 -5.22 56.08 37.37
C VAL A 376 -6.00 56.36 36.09
N ALA A 377 -6.49 55.30 35.45
CA ALA A 377 -7.23 55.37 34.19
C ALA A 377 -8.27 54.25 34.14
N ASP A 378 -9.36 54.47 33.41
CA ASP A 378 -10.39 53.44 33.17
C ASP A 378 -9.85 52.32 32.28
N GLU A 379 -9.00 52.67 31.30
CA GLU A 379 -8.34 51.73 30.39
C GLU A 379 -6.87 52.12 30.20
N VAL A 380 -5.98 51.13 30.27
CA VAL A 380 -4.57 51.26 29.90
C VAL A 380 -4.28 50.28 28.78
N LYS A 381 -4.21 50.78 27.55
CA LYS A 381 -3.86 49.97 26.37
C LYS A 381 -2.36 50.01 26.14
N VAL A 382 -1.72 48.84 26.22
CA VAL A 382 -0.27 48.70 26.06
C VAL A 382 0.06 47.96 24.77
N GLY A 383 1.00 48.50 24.00
CA GLY A 383 1.34 47.96 22.68
C GLY A 383 2.20 46.70 22.70
N ILE A 384 3.20 46.64 23.59
CA ILE A 384 4.21 45.57 23.60
C ILE A 384 4.24 44.82 24.94
N GLU A 385 4.50 45.50 26.05
CA GLU A 385 4.80 44.83 27.33
C GLU A 385 4.33 45.64 28.54
N ILE A 386 3.77 44.95 29.54
CA ILE A 386 3.61 45.43 30.92
C ILE A 386 4.59 44.65 31.80
N ALA A 387 5.68 45.28 32.23
CA ALA A 387 6.61 44.70 33.19
C ALA A 387 6.16 45.06 34.61
N SER A 388 5.69 44.07 35.39
CA SER A 388 5.28 44.26 36.79
C SER A 388 5.64 43.03 37.64
N PRO A 389 6.12 43.20 38.89
CA PRO A 389 6.29 42.08 39.82
C PRO A 389 4.98 41.35 40.14
N VAL A 390 3.85 42.08 40.16
CA VAL A 390 2.53 41.53 40.46
C VAL A 390 1.49 42.21 39.56
N ILE A 391 0.63 41.41 38.93
CA ILE A 391 -0.51 41.88 38.14
C ILE A 391 -1.79 41.41 38.84
N HIS A 392 -2.50 42.33 39.48
CA HIS A 392 -3.84 42.08 39.99
C HIS A 392 -4.85 42.41 38.88
N THR A 393 -5.42 41.39 38.26
CA THR A 393 -6.44 41.54 37.21
C THR A 393 -7.62 40.62 37.47
N GLY A 394 -8.80 41.01 36.99
CA GLY A 394 -9.99 40.16 37.05
C GLY A 394 -9.94 39.03 36.03
N GLN A 395 -9.54 39.33 34.80
CA GLN A 395 -9.48 38.37 33.70
C GLN A 395 -8.30 38.67 32.77
N LEU A 396 -7.58 37.63 32.38
CA LEU A 396 -6.64 37.64 31.25
C LEU A 396 -7.32 36.93 30.09
N ARG A 397 -7.54 37.64 28.97
CA ARG A 397 -8.23 37.09 27.79
C ARG A 397 -7.34 37.22 26.56
N GLY A 398 -7.15 36.11 25.85
CA GLY A 398 -6.46 36.05 24.56
C GLY A 398 -4.99 35.67 24.64
N GLY A 399 -4.50 35.00 23.58
CA GLY A 399 -3.10 34.63 23.40
C GLY A 399 -2.66 33.36 24.14
N ASP A 400 -1.36 33.09 24.04
CA ASP A 400 -0.70 32.03 24.80
C ASP A 400 -0.17 32.58 26.14
N ALA A 401 -0.09 31.74 27.17
CA ALA A 401 0.45 32.10 28.49
C ALA A 401 1.51 31.10 28.97
N GLY A 402 2.74 31.57 29.15
CA GLY A 402 3.86 30.78 29.66
C GLY A 402 4.18 31.08 31.12
N PHE A 403 4.36 30.03 31.94
CA PHE A 403 4.72 30.13 33.35
C PHE A 403 5.95 29.26 33.67
N GLY A 404 6.94 29.87 34.35
CA GLY A 404 8.20 29.23 34.74
C GLY A 404 9.12 28.97 33.55
N ALA A 405 10.03 29.90 33.26
CA ALA A 405 10.97 29.77 32.14
C ALA A 405 11.94 28.57 32.31
N GLY A 406 12.40 28.01 31.19
CA GLY A 406 13.35 26.88 31.13
C GLY A 406 12.71 25.50 30.89
N GLY A 407 11.39 25.43 30.67
CA GLY A 407 10.70 24.17 30.43
C GLY A 407 10.56 23.79 28.95
N PRO A 408 10.06 22.57 28.67
CA PRO A 408 9.98 22.01 27.33
C PRO A 408 8.86 22.60 26.47
N TYR A 409 7.93 23.36 27.05
CA TYR A 409 6.75 23.88 26.36
C TYR A 409 6.96 25.34 25.96
N ASN A 410 7.44 25.56 24.73
CA ASN A 410 7.76 26.89 24.20
C ASN A 410 8.72 27.70 25.11
N GLY A 411 9.63 27.01 25.80
CA GLY A 411 10.54 27.60 26.79
C GLY A 411 9.99 27.71 28.21
N TYR A 412 8.81 27.16 28.51
CA TYR A 412 8.14 27.23 29.81
C TYR A 412 7.80 25.84 30.39
N HIS A 413 7.69 25.77 31.72
CA HIS A 413 7.30 24.57 32.47
C HIS A 413 5.78 24.35 32.45
N THR A 414 5.00 25.42 32.30
CA THR A 414 3.57 25.38 32.02
C THR A 414 3.27 26.34 30.89
N PHE A 415 2.56 25.88 29.87
CA PHE A 415 2.15 26.70 28.74
C PHE A 415 0.68 26.46 28.41
N ILE A 416 -0.09 27.54 28.33
CA ILE A 416 -1.49 27.54 27.93
C ILE A 416 -1.55 28.09 26.52
N HIS A 417 -1.94 27.25 25.56
CA HIS A 417 -2.11 27.66 24.17
C HIS A 417 -3.43 28.42 23.99
N SER A 418 -3.48 29.27 22.98
CA SER A 418 -4.67 30.02 22.55
C SER A 418 -5.88 29.13 22.20
N ASN A 419 -5.67 27.84 21.89
CA ASN A 419 -6.72 26.84 21.69
C ASN A 419 -7.25 26.22 23.01
N GLY A 420 -6.74 26.65 24.17
CA GLY A 420 -7.12 26.14 25.49
C GLY A 420 -6.34 24.92 25.97
N LEU A 421 -5.39 24.39 25.18
CA LEU A 421 -4.54 23.27 25.61
C LEU A 421 -3.59 23.72 26.73
N LEU A 422 -3.64 23.04 27.87
CA LEU A 422 -2.69 23.22 28.97
C LEU A 422 -1.63 22.11 28.92
N GLN A 423 -0.37 22.49 28.68
CA GLN A 423 0.78 21.59 28.78
C GLN A 423 1.60 21.97 30.01
N THR A 424 1.85 21.01 30.90
CA THR A 424 2.59 21.26 32.14
C THR A 424 3.37 20.04 32.60
N ASN A 425 4.54 20.29 33.18
CA ASN A 425 5.35 19.23 33.81
C ASN A 425 4.69 18.70 35.09
N ASN A 426 3.88 19.50 35.78
CA ASN A 426 3.27 19.12 37.04
C ASN A 426 1.90 19.80 37.22
N LEU A 427 0.84 18.99 37.33
CA LEU A 427 -0.52 19.45 37.62
C LEU A 427 -1.02 18.82 38.93
N GLN A 428 -1.13 19.63 39.98
CA GLN A 428 -1.77 19.21 41.23
C GLN A 428 -3.22 19.69 41.28
N ALA A 429 -4.18 18.76 41.15
CA ALA A 429 -5.62 19.05 41.18
C ALA A 429 -6.32 18.31 42.34
N ASN A 430 -6.45 18.97 43.49
CA ASN A 430 -7.00 18.34 44.71
C ASN A 430 -8.48 17.92 44.60
N ASN A 431 -9.26 18.54 43.71
CA ASN A 431 -10.67 18.21 43.43
C ASN A 431 -10.95 18.26 41.91
N GLY A 432 -10.00 17.73 41.11
CA GLY A 432 -10.10 17.76 39.65
C GLY A 432 -11.18 16.83 39.10
N TYR A 433 -11.93 17.30 38.10
CA TYR A 433 -12.86 16.48 37.33
C TYR A 433 -12.39 16.41 35.87
N PHE A 434 -11.90 15.25 35.44
CA PHE A 434 -11.40 15.02 34.09
C PHE A 434 -12.48 14.34 33.23
N ARG A 435 -12.89 14.96 32.12
CA ARG A 435 -13.76 14.36 31.10
C ARG A 435 -12.92 13.92 29.91
N GLY A 436 -13.12 12.69 29.43
CA GLY A 436 -12.41 12.15 28.26
C GLY A 436 -11.40 11.06 28.62
N ASN A 437 -10.43 10.85 27.73
CA ASN A 437 -9.40 9.83 27.88
C ASN A 437 -8.31 10.31 28.84
N ILE A 438 -7.90 9.44 29.76
CA ILE A 438 -6.68 9.60 30.55
C ILE A 438 -5.72 8.52 30.05
N GLU A 439 -4.73 8.92 29.27
CA GLU A 439 -3.72 8.02 28.70
C GLU A 439 -2.41 8.21 29.46
N GLY A 440 -1.90 7.14 30.06
CA GLY A 440 -0.65 7.16 30.81
C GLY A 440 -0.05 5.76 30.92
N THR A 441 1.27 5.68 30.92
CA THR A 441 2.01 4.42 31.10
C THR A 441 1.85 3.85 32.51
N THR A 442 1.51 4.70 33.49
CA THR A 442 1.22 4.30 34.87
C THR A 442 0.25 5.30 35.49
N ILE A 443 -0.95 4.82 35.85
CA ILE A 443 -1.88 5.57 36.70
C ILE A 443 -1.71 5.03 38.13
N ASN A 444 -0.75 5.58 38.87
CA ASN A 444 -0.57 5.28 40.29
C ASN A 444 -1.40 6.26 41.13
N GLY A 445 -2.71 6.03 41.15
CA GLY A 445 -3.67 6.78 41.97
C GLY A 445 -4.47 5.80 42.83
N GLY A 446 -4.38 5.97 44.15
CA GLY A 446 -4.88 5.03 45.17
C GLY A 446 -6.33 4.60 45.01
N VAL A 447 -6.65 3.49 45.68
CA VAL A 447 -7.96 2.81 45.75
C VAL A 447 -9.09 3.53 45.01
N ILE A 448 -9.49 3.00 43.85
CA ILE A 448 -10.75 3.37 43.19
C ILE A 448 -11.90 2.87 44.07
N LYS A 449 -12.29 3.64 45.10
CA LYS A 449 -13.39 3.29 46.00
C LYS A 449 -14.70 3.80 45.42
N GLY A 450 -15.63 2.88 45.15
CA GLY A 450 -17.01 3.23 44.77
C GLY A 450 -17.19 3.75 43.34
N ALA A 451 -16.26 3.50 42.42
CA ALA A 451 -16.48 3.83 41.01
C ALA A 451 -17.16 2.68 40.26
N THR A 452 -18.20 3.00 39.50
CA THR A 452 -18.73 2.09 38.47
C THR A 452 -17.84 2.20 37.24
N ILE A 453 -16.98 1.20 37.02
CA ILE A 453 -16.20 1.09 35.78
C ILE A 453 -17.10 0.49 34.71
N ILE A 454 -17.75 1.34 33.92
CA ILE A 454 -18.49 0.93 32.72
C ILE A 454 -17.49 0.91 31.56
N ALA A 455 -16.65 -0.12 31.51
CA ALA A 455 -15.76 -0.32 30.37
C ALA A 455 -16.57 -0.91 29.21
N SER A 456 -16.64 -0.19 28.09
CA SER A 456 -16.81 -0.82 26.78
C SER A 456 -15.44 -1.33 26.36
N THR A 457 -15.18 -2.61 26.65
CA THR A 457 -14.05 -3.41 26.15
C THR A 457 -12.68 -3.15 26.80
N PHE A 458 -12.16 -4.15 27.52
CA PHE A 458 -10.76 -4.22 27.94
C PHE A 458 -9.93 -4.78 26.77
N TYR A 459 -9.05 -3.96 26.18
CA TYR A 459 -8.14 -4.38 25.10
C TYR A 459 -6.82 -4.91 25.65
N GLN A 460 -6.87 -5.94 26.50
CA GLN A 460 -5.79 -6.91 26.73
C GLN A 460 -6.28 -7.97 27.72
N SER A 461 -5.83 -9.20 27.51
CA SER A 461 -6.21 -10.47 28.14
C SER A 461 -6.07 -10.52 29.68
N VAL A 462 -6.77 -9.65 30.41
CA VAL A 462 -6.82 -9.73 31.87
C VAL A 462 -7.90 -10.75 32.23
N VAL A 463 -7.49 -12.00 32.40
CA VAL A 463 -8.31 -12.99 33.13
C VAL A 463 -8.34 -12.54 34.59
N LEU A 464 -9.47 -11.98 35.01
CA LEU A 464 -9.71 -11.61 36.40
C LEU A 464 -9.98 -12.87 37.22
N TYR A 465 -9.11 -13.15 38.18
CA TYR A 465 -9.35 -14.20 39.13
C TYR A 465 -9.70 -13.61 40.50
N THR A 466 -10.80 -14.09 41.07
CA THR A 466 -11.21 -13.76 42.43
C THR A 466 -10.43 -14.60 43.43
N THR A 467 -10.28 -14.09 44.64
CA THR A 467 -9.89 -14.90 45.80
C THR A 467 -10.98 -14.77 46.85
N PHE A 468 -11.30 -15.89 47.48
CA PHE A 468 -12.17 -15.97 48.63
C PHE A 468 -11.30 -15.96 49.89
N GLY A 469 -11.52 -14.99 50.77
CA GLY A 469 -10.73 -14.77 51.98
C GLY A 469 -9.76 -13.59 51.87
N ASP A 470 -9.19 -13.19 53.01
CA ASP A 470 -8.19 -12.11 53.11
C ASP A 470 -6.85 -12.60 52.52
N ASN A 471 -6.64 -12.36 51.23
CA ASN A 471 -5.44 -12.76 50.50
C ASN A 471 -4.46 -11.59 50.28
N VAL A 472 -4.40 -10.65 51.22
CA VAL A 472 -3.58 -9.44 51.13
C VAL A 472 -2.07 -9.74 51.13
N THR A 473 -1.63 -10.96 51.47
CA THR A 473 -0.21 -11.26 51.75
C THR A 473 0.52 -12.14 50.73
N THR A 474 -0.12 -12.66 49.67
CA THR A 474 0.60 -13.52 48.70
C THR A 474 0.26 -13.20 47.25
N SER A 475 1.24 -12.67 46.51
CA SER A 475 1.21 -12.60 45.05
C SER A 475 1.30 -14.02 44.48
N LEU A 476 0.16 -14.68 44.28
CA LEU A 476 0.12 -16.03 43.72
C LEU A 476 -0.13 -15.97 42.21
N SER A 477 0.76 -16.61 41.44
CA SER A 477 0.64 -16.77 40.00
C SER A 477 -0.35 -17.88 39.65
N TYR A 478 -1.32 -17.61 38.78
CA TYR A 478 -2.20 -18.65 38.23
C TYR A 478 -1.41 -19.56 37.28
N PRO A 479 -1.45 -20.89 37.43
CA PRO A 479 -0.99 -21.80 36.40
C PRO A 479 -2.06 -21.85 35.31
N SER A 480 -1.90 -21.04 34.27
CA SER A 480 -2.53 -21.31 32.98
C SER A 480 -1.61 -20.86 31.85
N ALA A 481 -1.74 -21.53 30.71
CA ALA A 481 -0.99 -21.26 29.49
C ALA A 481 -1.28 -19.88 28.84
N LEU A 482 -1.95 -18.96 29.54
CA LEU A 482 -2.47 -17.69 29.00
C LEU A 482 -1.95 -16.43 29.71
N GLY A 483 -0.88 -16.54 30.51
CA GLY A 483 -0.25 -15.39 31.17
C GLY A 483 -0.99 -14.98 32.44
N GLY A 484 -0.22 -14.76 33.51
CA GLY A 484 -0.73 -14.53 34.87
C GLY A 484 -1.76 -13.40 34.94
N GLY A 485 -2.97 -13.74 35.35
CA GLY A 485 -4.06 -12.78 35.59
C GLY A 485 -3.92 -12.07 36.94
N LEU A 486 -4.43 -10.84 36.99
CA LEU A 486 -4.45 -10.00 38.20
C LEU A 486 -5.52 -10.51 39.19
N VAL A 487 -5.14 -10.65 40.46
CA VAL A 487 -6.07 -10.97 41.57
C VAL A 487 -6.68 -9.68 42.11
N VAL A 488 -8.00 -9.59 42.15
CA VAL A 488 -8.72 -8.47 42.77
C VAL A 488 -9.50 -8.95 43.99
N THR A 489 -9.25 -8.32 45.15
CA THR A 489 -10.05 -8.48 46.37
C THR A 489 -11.06 -7.33 46.44
N SER A 490 -12.36 -7.63 46.48
CA SER A 490 -13.42 -6.62 46.58
C SER A 490 -14.61 -7.15 47.39
N GLU A 491 -15.36 -6.25 48.02
CA GLU A 491 -16.52 -6.54 48.88
C GLU A 491 -17.70 -7.19 48.12
N SER A 492 -17.75 -7.03 46.81
CA SER A 492 -18.66 -7.77 45.94
C SER A 492 -17.99 -7.97 44.59
N VAL A 493 -17.90 -9.22 44.15
CA VAL A 493 -17.31 -9.55 42.85
C VAL A 493 -18.22 -10.50 42.10
N ARG A 494 -18.61 -10.07 40.90
CA ARG A 494 -19.19 -10.93 39.88
C ARG A 494 -18.19 -11.04 38.74
N VAL A 495 -17.63 -12.23 38.55
CA VAL A 495 -16.88 -12.56 37.34
C VAL A 495 -17.82 -13.32 36.42
N THR A 496 -17.90 -12.88 35.17
CA THR A 496 -18.54 -13.63 34.10
C THR A 496 -17.51 -13.71 32.99
N LEU A 497 -17.10 -14.93 32.63
CA LEU A 497 -16.25 -15.17 31.47
C LEU A 497 -17.18 -15.53 30.32
N PRO A 498 -17.45 -14.59 29.40
CA PRO A 498 -18.33 -14.86 28.28
C PRO A 498 -17.56 -15.73 27.29
N GLU A 499 -18.00 -16.99 27.18
CA GLU A 499 -17.69 -17.89 26.08
C GLU A 499 -16.21 -18.27 25.89
N THR A 500 -15.78 -19.35 26.54
CA THR A 500 -14.53 -20.05 26.16
C THR A 500 -14.88 -21.17 25.18
N SER A 501 -14.43 -21.04 23.93
CA SER A 501 -14.62 -22.05 22.88
C SER A 501 -13.40 -22.95 22.77
N TYR A 502 -13.60 -24.27 22.82
CA TYR A 502 -12.54 -25.25 22.57
C TYR A 502 -12.93 -26.16 21.39
N TYR A 503 -11.98 -26.42 20.50
CA TYR A 503 -12.11 -27.28 19.33
C TYR A 503 -10.94 -28.28 19.31
N SER A 504 -11.23 -29.56 19.07
CA SER A 504 -10.21 -30.60 18.88
C SER A 504 -10.70 -31.70 17.93
N ASP A 505 -9.79 -32.26 17.12
CA ASP A 505 -10.07 -33.32 16.12
C ASP A 505 -9.54 -34.73 16.51
N GLY A 506 -9.53 -35.05 17.82
CA GLY A 506 -9.24 -36.41 18.27
C GLY A 506 -9.42 -36.64 19.77
N ALA A 507 -9.09 -37.85 20.23
CA ALA A 507 -9.09 -38.23 21.65
C ALA A 507 -8.16 -37.28 22.43
N THR A 508 -8.75 -36.39 23.21
CA THR A 508 -8.08 -35.16 23.64
C THR A 508 -7.68 -35.17 25.11
N ALA A 509 -6.59 -34.44 25.39
CA ALA A 509 -6.17 -34.12 26.74
C ALA A 509 -7.29 -33.35 27.50
N PRO A 510 -7.42 -33.53 28.82
CA PRO A 510 -8.40 -32.81 29.62
C PRO A 510 -8.27 -31.30 29.48
N VAL A 511 -9.39 -30.58 29.36
CA VAL A 511 -9.44 -29.11 29.31
C VAL A 511 -10.01 -28.57 30.62
N ASP A 512 -9.32 -27.59 31.19
CA ASP A 512 -9.64 -27.03 32.50
C ASP A 512 -10.20 -25.60 32.37
N PHE A 513 -11.37 -25.38 32.95
CA PHE A 513 -12.07 -24.10 32.97
C PHE A 513 -12.20 -23.62 34.42
N PHE A 514 -11.75 -22.38 34.68
CA PHE A 514 -11.71 -21.80 36.02
C PHE A 514 -12.74 -20.68 36.13
N PRO A 515 -13.80 -20.80 36.95
CA PRO A 515 -14.86 -19.79 37.09
C PRO A 515 -14.41 -18.52 37.84
N ALA A 516 -13.10 -18.36 38.07
CA ALA A 516 -12.44 -17.48 39.04
C ALA A 516 -12.55 -17.97 40.51
N GLY A 517 -11.50 -17.77 41.33
CA GLY A 517 -11.55 -18.09 42.77
C GLY A 517 -10.47 -19.03 43.33
N ASP A 518 -9.63 -18.57 44.27
CA ASP A 518 -9.02 -19.44 45.29
C ASP A 518 -9.84 -19.40 46.58
N VAL A 519 -10.16 -20.55 47.17
CA VAL A 519 -10.77 -20.64 48.50
C VAL A 519 -9.67 -20.84 49.55
N SER A 520 -9.39 -19.78 50.32
CA SER A 520 -8.43 -19.75 51.42
C SER A 520 -9.14 -19.50 52.76
N ILE A 521 -8.68 -20.16 53.83
CA ILE A 521 -9.23 -19.98 55.19
C ILE A 521 -8.07 -19.59 56.12
N ASN A 522 -7.94 -18.30 56.44
CA ASN A 522 -6.94 -17.80 57.40
C ASN A 522 -7.58 -17.57 58.78
N THR A 523 -6.88 -17.94 59.86
CA THR A 523 -7.38 -17.92 61.24
C THR A 523 -6.91 -16.78 62.12
N MET A 524 -6.56 -15.61 61.58
CA MET A 524 -6.43 -14.42 62.44
C MET A 524 -7.39 -13.27 62.14
N ASN A 525 -8.28 -13.42 61.15
CA ASN A 525 -9.55 -12.71 61.06
C ASN A 525 -10.43 -13.48 60.07
N ARG A 526 -11.40 -14.23 60.61
CA ARG A 526 -12.24 -15.25 59.95
C ARG A 526 -12.53 -14.98 58.46
N ALA A 527 -12.23 -15.93 57.58
CA ALA A 527 -13.07 -16.12 56.40
C ALA A 527 -14.48 -16.48 56.93
N ARG A 528 -15.45 -15.55 56.90
CA ARG A 528 -16.78 -15.69 57.53
C ARG A 528 -17.74 -16.64 56.80
N TYR A 529 -17.27 -17.51 55.91
CA TYR A 529 -18.16 -18.44 55.20
C TYR A 529 -18.30 -19.75 55.95
N ARG A 530 -19.18 -19.78 56.98
CA ARG A 530 -19.73 -21.06 57.47
C ARG A 530 -20.54 -21.76 56.38
N THR A 531 -21.13 -20.96 55.49
CA THR A 531 -21.98 -21.43 54.41
C THR A 531 -21.57 -20.79 53.08
N ILE A 532 -21.43 -21.59 52.03
CA ILE A 532 -21.41 -21.10 50.65
C ILE A 532 -22.87 -21.03 50.18
N PRO A 533 -23.37 -19.86 49.72
CA PRO A 533 -24.72 -19.74 49.16
C PRO A 533 -24.95 -20.59 47.89
N ASP A 534 -26.22 -20.81 47.56
CA ASP A 534 -26.61 -21.44 46.29
C ASP A 534 -26.20 -20.55 45.11
N GLY A 535 -25.73 -21.15 44.02
CA GLY A 535 -25.36 -20.44 42.79
C GLY A 535 -24.13 -19.53 42.90
N VAL A 536 -23.26 -19.70 43.89
CA VAL A 536 -21.98 -18.98 43.95
C VAL A 536 -21.11 -19.29 42.75
N PHE A 537 -20.96 -20.56 42.41
CA PHE A 537 -20.31 -21.02 41.19
C PHE A 537 -21.39 -21.49 40.22
N ASN A 538 -21.40 -20.96 39.01
CA ASN A 538 -22.26 -21.44 37.93
C ASN A 538 -21.44 -21.73 36.68
N PHE A 539 -21.72 -22.87 36.07
CA PHE A 539 -21.15 -23.33 34.83
C PHE A 539 -22.28 -23.68 33.88
N THR A 540 -22.24 -23.15 32.67
CA THR A 540 -23.10 -23.53 31.58
C THR A 540 -22.21 -24.06 30.47
N VAL A 541 -22.32 -25.35 30.21
CA VAL A 541 -21.62 -26.05 29.13
C VAL A 541 -22.62 -26.23 28.00
N ARG A 542 -22.27 -25.81 26.80
CA ARG A 542 -23.07 -25.95 25.58
C ARG A 542 -22.22 -26.53 24.46
N ARG A 543 -22.81 -27.42 23.65
CA ARG A 543 -22.19 -27.89 22.41
C ARG A 543 -22.98 -27.40 21.19
N PRO A 544 -22.45 -26.49 20.37
CA PRO A 544 -23.16 -25.94 19.23
C PRO A 544 -23.32 -26.89 18.03
N ARG A 545 -22.56 -28.01 17.97
CA ARG A 545 -22.77 -29.09 17.00
C ARG A 545 -22.85 -30.44 17.71
N VAL A 546 -23.98 -31.14 17.55
CA VAL A 546 -24.23 -32.47 18.18
C VAL A 546 -23.98 -33.62 17.19
N GLY A 547 -23.20 -33.39 16.12
CA GLY A 547 -22.92 -34.39 15.09
C GLY A 547 -21.72 -35.25 15.45
N GLY A 548 -21.95 -36.43 16.02
CA GLY A 548 -20.93 -37.45 16.31
C GLY A 548 -21.22 -38.21 17.60
N SER A 549 -20.71 -39.43 17.74
CA SER A 549 -20.83 -40.31 18.93
C SER A 549 -20.13 -39.77 20.19
N GLY A 550 -19.91 -38.46 20.26
CA GLY A 550 -19.01 -37.82 21.23
C GLY A 550 -19.58 -37.70 22.62
N PHE A 551 -19.02 -38.51 23.51
CA PHE A 551 -19.19 -38.46 24.96
C PHE A 551 -18.35 -37.31 25.55
N LEU A 552 -19.03 -36.37 26.23
CA LEU A 552 -18.37 -35.31 26.99
C LEU A 552 -18.53 -35.61 28.47
N GLN A 553 -17.43 -35.93 29.16
CA GLN A 553 -17.45 -36.07 30.60
C GLN A 553 -17.17 -34.71 31.23
N ILE A 554 -17.89 -34.43 32.32
CA ILE A 554 -17.80 -33.17 33.05
C ILE A 554 -17.48 -33.52 34.50
N PHE A 555 -16.35 -33.01 34.98
CA PHE A 555 -15.90 -33.14 36.35
C PHE A 555 -15.83 -31.77 37.02
N VAL A 556 -16.19 -31.71 38.29
CA VAL A 556 -15.86 -30.59 39.16
C VAL A 556 -14.71 -31.05 40.05
N GLN A 557 -13.62 -30.28 40.06
CA GLN A 557 -12.42 -30.59 40.82
C GLN A 557 -12.07 -29.45 41.76
N ALA A 558 -11.60 -29.80 42.95
CA ALA A 558 -10.81 -28.93 43.79
C ALA A 558 -9.33 -29.31 43.63
N ILE A 559 -8.50 -28.33 43.31
CA ILE A 559 -7.05 -28.51 43.15
C ILE A 559 -6.30 -27.67 44.17
N ASN A 560 -5.11 -28.10 44.56
CA ASN A 560 -4.20 -27.28 45.36
C ASN A 560 -3.52 -26.22 44.46
N LEU A 561 -2.80 -25.28 45.08
CA LEU A 561 -2.08 -24.22 44.38
C LEU A 561 -1.00 -24.72 43.41
N SER A 562 -0.49 -25.93 43.61
CA SER A 562 0.49 -26.59 42.72
C SER A 562 -0.18 -27.32 41.53
N GLY A 563 -1.51 -27.25 41.40
CA GLY A 563 -2.28 -27.89 40.32
C GLY A 563 -2.67 -29.35 40.57
N GLY A 564 -2.29 -29.93 41.71
CA GLY A 564 -2.66 -31.29 42.10
C GLY A 564 -4.13 -31.38 42.52
N VAL A 565 -4.83 -32.43 42.07
CA VAL A 565 -6.25 -32.64 42.40
C VAL A 565 -6.39 -33.12 43.84
N VAL A 566 -7.16 -32.38 44.64
CA VAL A 566 -7.44 -32.67 46.06
C VAL A 566 -8.79 -33.37 46.24
N ALA A 567 -9.79 -33.00 45.44
CA ALA A 567 -11.07 -33.69 45.37
C ALA A 567 -11.64 -33.58 43.94
N GLU A 568 -12.40 -34.59 43.52
CA GLU A 568 -13.07 -34.63 42.22
C GLU A 568 -14.44 -35.27 42.37
N ALA A 569 -15.42 -34.75 41.63
CA ALA A 569 -16.68 -35.44 41.40
C ALA A 569 -17.07 -35.38 39.92
N ARG A 570 -17.53 -36.52 39.41
CA ARG A 570 -18.13 -36.64 38.09
C ARG A 570 -19.57 -36.13 38.11
N ILE A 571 -19.88 -35.18 37.25
CA ILE A 571 -21.25 -34.66 37.03
C ILE A 571 -21.89 -35.35 35.83
N VAL A 572 -21.13 -35.47 34.74
CA VAL A 572 -21.55 -36.17 33.53
C VAL A 572 -20.46 -37.17 33.16
N GLY A 573 -20.86 -38.43 32.97
CA GLY A 573 -19.98 -39.52 32.53
C GLY A 573 -20.09 -39.78 31.04
N THR A 574 -19.49 -40.89 30.61
CA THR A 574 -19.55 -41.33 29.21
C THR A 574 -20.93 -41.86 28.83
N ASP A 575 -21.62 -42.50 29.74
CA ASP A 575 -22.87 -43.21 29.51
C ASP A 575 -24.05 -42.62 30.30
N THR A 576 -23.78 -41.84 31.33
CA THR A 576 -24.81 -41.36 32.25
C THR A 576 -24.47 -39.98 32.78
N ALA A 577 -25.48 -39.10 32.85
CA ALA A 577 -25.42 -37.88 33.64
C ALA A 577 -26.02 -38.13 35.02
N ASN A 578 -25.53 -37.44 36.04
CA ASN A 578 -26.20 -37.45 37.34
C ASN A 578 -27.63 -36.92 37.18
N ALA A 579 -28.58 -37.46 37.93
CA ALA A 579 -29.96 -36.96 37.88
C ALA A 579 -29.98 -35.47 38.30
N VAL A 580 -30.69 -34.65 37.53
CA VAL A 580 -30.81 -33.21 37.79
C VAL A 580 -31.30 -32.99 39.23
N GLY A 581 -30.59 -32.14 39.97
CA GLY A 581 -30.83 -31.87 41.39
C GLY A 581 -29.98 -32.69 42.36
N THR A 582 -29.36 -33.80 41.91
CA THR A 582 -28.48 -34.62 42.77
C THR A 582 -27.19 -33.86 43.07
N THR A 583 -26.85 -33.76 44.35
CA THR A 583 -25.64 -33.08 44.81
C THR A 583 -24.46 -34.03 44.95
N VAL A 584 -23.29 -33.61 44.49
CA VAL A 584 -21.99 -34.24 44.75
C VAL A 584 -21.13 -33.31 45.60
N ASN A 585 -20.35 -33.86 46.54
CA ASN A 585 -19.45 -33.05 47.36
C ASN A 585 -18.04 -33.03 46.75
N VAL A 586 -17.47 -31.83 46.60
CA VAL A 586 -16.09 -31.63 46.18
C VAL A 586 -15.45 -30.71 47.20
N ALA A 587 -14.55 -31.24 48.02
CA ALA A 587 -13.83 -30.47 49.04
C ALA A 587 -14.77 -29.62 49.92
N GLY A 588 -15.85 -30.23 50.44
CA GLY A 588 -16.81 -29.55 51.32
C GLY A 588 -17.85 -28.69 50.60
N VAL A 589 -17.73 -28.48 49.30
CA VAL A 589 -18.69 -27.73 48.48
C VAL A 589 -19.56 -28.69 47.69
N SER A 590 -20.87 -28.60 47.89
CA SER A 590 -21.86 -29.36 47.14
C SER A 590 -22.08 -28.72 45.78
N PHE A 591 -22.02 -29.50 44.71
CA PHE A 591 -22.38 -29.11 43.35
C PHE A 591 -23.54 -29.97 42.85
N ALA A 592 -24.43 -29.41 42.04
CA ALA A 592 -25.49 -30.16 41.41
C ALA A 592 -25.55 -29.87 39.92
N LEU A 593 -25.92 -30.88 39.14
CA LEU A 593 -26.45 -30.69 37.79
C LEU A 593 -27.83 -30.06 37.93
N THR A 594 -28.01 -28.83 37.46
CA THR A 594 -29.24 -28.04 37.59
C THR A 594 -30.10 -28.07 36.33
N TYR A 595 -29.48 -28.36 35.19
CA TYR A 595 -30.16 -28.60 33.92
C TYR A 595 -29.29 -29.53 33.08
N TYR A 596 -29.94 -30.43 32.34
CA TYR A 596 -29.27 -31.32 31.41
C TYR A 596 -30.15 -31.57 30.19
N ARG A 597 -29.58 -31.36 29.01
CA ARG A 597 -30.14 -31.76 27.73
C ARG A 597 -29.15 -32.70 27.05
N GLY A 598 -29.57 -33.95 26.87
CA GLY A 598 -28.88 -34.91 26.03
C GLY A 598 -29.23 -34.69 24.56
N GLY A 599 -28.29 -34.98 23.66
CA GLY A 599 -28.51 -35.08 22.22
C GLY A 599 -29.28 -36.34 21.86
N SER A 600 -29.48 -36.56 20.55
CA SER A 600 -30.36 -37.59 19.98
C SER A 600 -30.08 -39.04 20.40
N SER A 601 -28.88 -39.36 20.90
CA SER A 601 -28.52 -40.69 21.42
C SER A 601 -28.67 -40.84 22.94
N GLY A 602 -29.08 -39.80 23.67
CA GLY A 602 -29.15 -39.79 25.14
C GLY A 602 -27.80 -39.61 25.85
N TYR A 603 -26.69 -39.92 25.18
CA TYR A 603 -25.34 -39.94 25.74
C TYR A 603 -24.47 -38.72 25.36
N ALA A 604 -24.95 -37.87 24.46
CA ALA A 604 -24.26 -36.65 24.06
C ALA A 604 -24.74 -35.46 24.91
N VAL A 605 -23.88 -34.75 25.63
CA VAL A 605 -24.24 -33.45 26.26
C VAL A 605 -24.55 -32.41 25.18
N GLU A 606 -25.78 -31.93 25.03
CA GLU A 606 -26.07 -30.72 24.23
C GLU A 606 -25.89 -29.48 25.10
N GLU A 607 -26.42 -29.53 26.32
CA GLU A 607 -26.32 -28.45 27.29
C GLU A 607 -26.36 -29.01 28.73
N ALA A 608 -25.46 -28.56 29.59
CA ALA A 608 -25.42 -28.93 31.00
C ALA A 608 -25.15 -27.70 31.86
N HIS A 609 -25.98 -27.46 32.87
CA HIS A 609 -25.78 -26.38 33.84
C HIS A 609 -25.40 -26.96 35.18
N ILE A 610 -24.26 -26.56 35.72
CA ILE A 610 -23.74 -27.02 37.00
C ILE A 610 -23.68 -25.80 37.92
N ALA A 611 -24.26 -25.92 39.11
CA ALA A 611 -24.19 -24.86 40.11
C ALA A 611 -23.76 -25.42 41.47
N SER A 612 -23.01 -24.62 42.23
CA SER A 612 -22.79 -24.92 43.64
C SER A 612 -24.10 -24.78 44.41
N ARG A 613 -24.39 -25.73 45.29
CA ARG A 613 -25.49 -25.68 46.24
C ARG A 613 -25.06 -25.10 47.56
N ARG A 614 -26.05 -24.72 48.36
CA ARG A 614 -25.81 -24.27 49.74
C ARG A 614 -24.99 -25.33 50.48
N SER A 615 -23.79 -24.96 50.92
CA SER A 615 -22.83 -25.90 51.51
C SER A 615 -22.35 -25.39 52.86
N LEU A 616 -22.42 -26.23 53.89
CA LEU A 616 -21.91 -25.93 55.24
C LEU A 616 -20.48 -26.44 55.36
N LEU A 617 -19.54 -25.51 55.53
CA LEU A 617 -18.14 -25.84 55.76
C LEU A 617 -17.95 -26.06 57.27
N GLY A 618 -17.68 -27.31 57.66
CA GLY A 618 -17.43 -27.68 59.07
C GLY A 618 -16.14 -27.07 59.64
N SER A 619 -15.84 -27.35 60.91
CA SER A 619 -14.70 -26.77 61.65
C SER A 619 -13.31 -27.33 61.28
N GLY A 620 -13.20 -28.18 60.26
CA GLY A 620 -12.01 -29.00 59.96
C GLY A 620 -11.08 -28.46 58.86
N TRP A 621 -11.19 -27.19 58.47
CA TRP A 621 -10.39 -26.63 57.38
C TRP A 621 -9.13 -25.91 57.90
N THR A 622 -8.04 -26.09 57.16
CA THR A 622 -6.65 -25.88 57.59
C THR A 622 -6.19 -24.41 57.58
N TYR A 623 -5.12 -24.11 58.31
CA TYR A 623 -4.65 -22.76 58.64
C TYR A 623 -3.60 -22.16 57.67
N SER A 624 -3.20 -22.89 56.63
CA SER A 624 -2.09 -22.47 55.77
C SER A 624 -2.56 -21.95 54.42
N ALA A 625 -2.04 -20.79 54.00
CA ALA A 625 -2.22 -20.28 52.63
C ALA A 625 -1.76 -21.30 51.56
N SER A 626 -0.77 -22.14 51.89
CA SER A 626 -0.31 -23.24 51.02
C SER A 626 -1.32 -24.39 50.86
N GLN A 627 -2.41 -24.39 51.63
CA GLN A 627 -3.50 -25.38 51.58
C GLN A 627 -4.79 -24.82 50.96
N SER A 628 -4.72 -23.62 50.33
CA SER A 628 -5.84 -23.05 49.58
C SER A 628 -6.24 -23.97 48.42
N LEU A 629 -7.55 -24.11 48.21
CA LEU A 629 -8.11 -24.93 47.14
C LEU A 629 -8.73 -24.07 46.05
N ARG A 630 -8.58 -24.50 44.80
CA ARG A 630 -9.16 -23.87 43.62
C ARG A 630 -10.17 -24.79 42.98
N PHE A 631 -11.36 -24.28 42.70
CA PHE A 631 -12.38 -25.04 41.97
C PHE A 631 -12.21 -24.84 40.47
N ARG A 632 -12.30 -25.94 39.71
CA ARG A 632 -12.36 -25.93 38.25
C ARG A 632 -13.41 -26.88 37.73
N LEU A 633 -13.91 -26.57 36.53
CA LEU A 633 -14.63 -27.50 35.71
C LEU A 633 -13.64 -28.15 34.74
N ARG A 634 -13.51 -29.47 34.80
CA ARG A 634 -12.68 -30.25 33.88
C ARG A 634 -13.58 -30.96 32.89
N LEU A 635 -13.29 -30.76 31.61
CA LEU A 635 -13.95 -31.45 30.50
C LEU A 635 -12.99 -32.46 29.88
N THR A 636 -13.48 -33.69 29.66
CA THR A 636 -12.78 -34.70 28.87
C THR A 636 -13.71 -35.19 27.76
N SER A 637 -13.17 -35.35 26.56
CA SER A 637 -13.91 -35.87 25.41
C SER A 637 -13.17 -37.05 24.80
N LEU A 638 -13.91 -38.08 24.41
CA LEU A 638 -13.37 -39.22 23.65
C LEU A 638 -13.42 -38.98 22.12
N HIS A 639 -14.09 -37.91 21.66
CA HIS A 639 -14.30 -37.62 20.24
C HIS A 639 -14.40 -36.11 19.94
N ASP A 640 -14.36 -35.78 18.65
CA ASP A 640 -14.34 -34.42 18.11
C ASP A 640 -15.61 -33.64 18.47
N GLY A 641 -15.44 -32.37 18.87
CA GLY A 641 -16.57 -31.50 19.15
C GLY A 641 -16.19 -30.15 19.74
N ALA A 642 -16.90 -29.12 19.31
CA ALA A 642 -16.80 -27.79 19.89
C ALA A 642 -17.54 -27.73 21.22
N VAL A 643 -16.94 -27.14 22.25
CA VAL A 643 -17.63 -26.84 23.52
C VAL A 643 -17.52 -25.35 23.81
N ILE A 644 -18.66 -24.76 24.18
CA ILE A 644 -18.78 -23.42 24.72
C ILE A 644 -19.04 -23.54 26.22
N VAL A 645 -18.14 -22.99 27.03
CA VAL A 645 -18.35 -22.88 28.47
C VAL A 645 -18.56 -21.42 28.84
N ASN A 646 -19.72 -21.12 29.41
CA ASN A 646 -19.98 -19.88 30.13
C ASN A 646 -19.85 -20.17 31.62
N MET A 647 -19.08 -19.36 32.32
CA MET A 647 -18.91 -19.52 33.76
C MET A 647 -19.06 -18.19 34.46
N SER A 648 -19.65 -18.26 35.65
CA SER A 648 -19.74 -17.11 36.53
C SER A 648 -19.49 -17.51 37.97
N ALA A 649 -18.80 -16.62 38.68
CA ALA A 649 -18.71 -16.65 40.12
C ALA A 649 -19.26 -15.32 40.64
N SER A 650 -20.25 -15.36 41.54
CA SER A 650 -20.87 -14.16 42.09
C SER A 650 -20.92 -14.27 43.60
N ILE A 651 -20.10 -13.46 44.27
CA ILE A 651 -20.04 -13.43 45.74
C ILE A 651 -20.18 -12.00 46.22
N ASN A 652 -20.99 -11.85 47.26
CA ASN A 652 -21.05 -10.63 48.04
C ASN A 652 -20.36 -10.89 49.38
N ASN A 653 -19.12 -10.39 49.51
CA ASN A 653 -18.32 -10.45 50.75
C ASN A 653 -18.90 -9.57 51.88
N SER A 654 -19.87 -8.69 51.61
CA SER A 654 -20.60 -7.96 52.67
C SER A 654 -21.70 -8.78 53.33
N ILE A 655 -22.18 -9.84 52.69
CA ILE A 655 -23.25 -10.70 53.24
C ILE A 655 -22.59 -11.75 54.13
N ASP A 656 -22.50 -11.41 55.42
CA ASP A 656 -22.27 -12.33 56.52
C ASP A 656 -23.64 -12.83 57.05
N PRO A 657 -24.09 -14.04 56.70
CA PRO A 657 -25.03 -14.74 57.54
C PRO A 657 -24.20 -15.62 58.47
N ARG A 658 -24.21 -15.27 59.76
CA ARG A 658 -23.82 -16.14 60.87
C ARG A 658 -24.12 -17.63 60.61
#